data_AF-A0A1E5WFF7-F1
#
_entry.id   AF-A0A1E5WFF7-F1
#
_cell.length_a   1.000
_cell.length_b   1.000
_cell.length_c   1.000
_cell.angle_alpha   90.00
_cell.angle_beta   90.00
_cell.angle_gamma   90.00
#
_symmetry.space_group_name_H-M   'P 1'
#
loop_
_entity.id
_entity.type
_entity.pdbx_description
1 polymer ?
#
loop_
_entity_poly.entity_id
_entity_poly.type
_entity_poly.pdbx_seq_one_letter_code
_entity_poly.pdbx_strand_id
1 'polypeptide(L)'
;MFRNQYDTDVTTWSPQGRLFQVEYAMEAVKQGSACVGLRSRNYVVLAAANKPASELSSYQRKVFRVAEHAGVALAGLTADGRVLSRFLRNECINHSFVYEAPLPVSRLALRLADKAQVCTQRSWKRPYGVGLLVAGLDESGAHLYYNCPSGNYFEYQAFAIGSRSQAAKTFLERRFGGYNDYTPEQLIKDALSAIKETLQGEKLTCSNCTVAIVGRKDDGTIEPFEMIDAKRIQEIIDSMEAVYSMAEFRAGSFTVSDILGEKHNISNGSGSSVAVIERPGKSPSLTSQGRKLRTSGKTAFIPQTVRRKFPAGSGGVGIAALRAHDGRRHGRLLAAADLPLGGLGLPTDTGLYFTEIKLGTPAKRYYVQVDTGSDILWVNCISCDRCPRKSGLGLDLTLYDPKASSSGSTVSCDQGFCATTYGGKLPGCTANVPCEYSVMYGDGSSTTGFFVTDVLQFDQVTGDGQTQPGNASVTFGCGAQQGGDLGSSNQALDGILGFGQANTSMLSQLAAAGKVKKIFAHCLDTIKGGGIFAIGNVVQPKVKTTPLVADMPHYNVNLKSIDVGGTTLQLPAHVFETGEKKGTIIDSGTTLTYLPELVFKEVMYAVFNKHQDIKLHNVQDFTCFQYSGSIDGAFPTITFHFEDDLALHVYPHEYFFPNNDMYCVGFQNGALQSKDGKDIVLLGDLVLSNKLVVYDLENQVIGWTDYNCSSSIKIKDDKTGATYTVNSHDLSSGWRFHWHKSLVLLLVTVVCSYLIC
;
A
#
# COMPACT_ATOMS: atom_id res chain seq x y z
N MET A 1 32.99 -15.13 12.02
CA MET A 1 32.05 -16.13 12.57
C MET A 1 32.18 -17.38 11.71
N PHE A 2 32.58 -18.53 12.26
CA PHE A 2 32.68 -19.78 11.49
C PHE A 2 31.25 -20.18 11.08
N ARG A 3 30.98 -20.18 9.76
CA ARG A 3 29.68 -20.63 9.22
C ARG A 3 29.52 -22.12 9.53
N ASN A 4 28.58 -22.44 10.42
CA ASN A 4 28.14 -23.81 10.64
C ASN A 4 27.25 -24.23 9.45
N GLN A 5 27.21 -25.52 9.11
CA GLN A 5 26.36 -26.04 8.02
C GLN A 5 24.87 -25.79 8.27
N TYR A 6 24.47 -25.56 9.53
CA TYR A 6 23.10 -25.26 9.94
C TYR A 6 22.77 -23.75 9.97
N ASP A 7 23.68 -22.91 9.48
CA ASP A 7 23.58 -21.44 9.56
C ASP A 7 23.25 -20.78 8.21
N THR A 8 22.75 -21.56 7.26
CA THR A 8 22.52 -21.13 5.88
C THR A 8 21.13 -20.53 5.67
N ASP A 9 20.11 -21.01 6.40
CA ASP A 9 18.73 -20.60 6.19
C ASP A 9 17.84 -20.78 7.45
N VAL A 10 16.72 -20.05 7.50
CA VAL A 10 15.69 -20.10 8.57
C VAL A 10 14.92 -21.41 8.61
N THR A 11 15.04 -22.27 7.59
CA THR A 11 14.41 -23.59 7.56
C THR A 11 15.36 -24.73 7.96
N THR A 12 16.64 -24.43 8.23
CA THR A 12 17.64 -25.44 8.57
C THR A 12 17.76 -25.59 10.09
N TRP A 13 17.32 -26.74 10.61
CA TRP A 13 17.40 -27.07 12.03
C TRP A 13 18.76 -27.66 12.40
N SER A 14 19.34 -27.21 13.50
CA SER A 14 20.50 -27.86 14.09
C SER A 14 20.12 -29.24 14.67
N PRO A 15 21.10 -30.13 14.93
CA PRO A 15 20.84 -31.42 15.57
C PRO A 15 20.20 -31.30 16.97
N GLN A 16 20.28 -30.12 17.59
CA GLN A 16 19.64 -29.81 18.88
C GLN A 16 18.24 -29.21 18.73
N GLY A 17 17.69 -29.14 17.51
CA GLY A 17 16.37 -28.56 17.25
C GLY A 17 16.34 -27.04 17.41
N ARG A 18 17.40 -26.35 16.98
CA ARG A 18 17.50 -24.87 17.05
C ARG A 18 17.59 -24.26 15.65
N LEU A 19 17.03 -23.07 15.47
CA LEU A 19 17.13 -22.26 14.26
C LEU A 19 18.08 -21.08 14.51
N PHE A 20 19.33 -21.19 14.06
CA PHE A 20 20.37 -20.20 14.39
C PHE A 20 20.06 -18.80 13.84
N GLN A 21 19.45 -18.69 12.67
CA GLN A 21 19.04 -17.39 12.10
C GLN A 21 18.04 -16.63 12.99
N VAL A 22 17.12 -17.35 13.65
CA VAL A 22 16.17 -16.74 14.60
C VAL A 22 16.89 -16.33 15.89
N GLU A 23 17.84 -17.13 16.35
CA GLU A 23 18.64 -16.82 17.54
C GLU A 23 19.54 -15.62 17.34
N TYR A 24 20.13 -15.44 16.15
CA TYR A 24 20.89 -14.24 15.82
C TYR A 24 20.01 -13.00 15.78
N ALA A 25 18.81 -13.11 15.23
CA ALA A 25 17.84 -12.03 15.27
C ALA A 25 17.46 -11.67 16.71
N MET A 26 17.28 -12.65 17.60
CA MET A 26 17.06 -12.42 19.03
C MET A 26 18.28 -11.82 19.73
N GLU A 27 19.50 -12.18 19.32
CA GLU A 27 20.72 -11.59 19.85
C GLU A 27 20.88 -10.12 19.42
N ALA A 28 20.48 -9.78 18.19
CA ALA A 28 20.41 -8.40 17.73
C ALA A 28 19.47 -7.56 18.61
N VAL A 29 18.34 -8.12 19.08
CA VAL A 29 17.46 -7.45 20.05
C VAL A 29 18.22 -7.10 21.33
N LYS A 30 19.02 -8.02 21.87
CA LYS A 30 19.79 -7.79 23.11
C LYS A 30 20.90 -6.75 22.95
N GLN A 31 21.36 -6.51 21.73
CA GLN A 31 22.37 -5.49 21.43
C GLN A 31 21.76 -4.08 21.29
N GLY A 32 20.46 -3.97 21.04
CA GLY A 32 19.78 -2.67 20.95
C GLY A 32 19.73 -1.92 22.28
N SER A 33 19.51 -0.61 22.25
CA SER A 33 19.28 0.18 23.48
C SER A 33 18.08 -0.35 24.28
N ALA A 34 18.15 -0.24 25.61
CA ALA A 34 17.11 -0.73 26.49
C ALA A 34 15.76 -0.02 26.23
N CYS A 35 14.69 -0.81 26.18
CA CYS A 35 13.32 -0.32 26.21
C CYS A 35 12.54 -1.05 27.31
N VAL A 36 11.71 -0.31 28.03
CA VAL A 36 10.89 -0.79 29.14
C VAL A 36 9.44 -0.44 28.86
N GLY A 37 8.54 -1.34 29.21
CA GLY A 37 7.11 -1.10 29.25
C GLY A 37 6.51 -1.57 30.56
N LEU A 38 5.53 -0.86 31.07
CA LEU A 38 4.75 -1.27 32.23
C LEU A 38 3.35 -0.67 32.18
N ARG A 39 2.39 -1.40 32.75
CA ARG A 39 0.98 -1.01 32.75
C ARG A 39 0.30 -1.15 34.10
N SER A 40 -0.63 -0.25 34.38
CA SER A 40 -1.69 -0.42 35.36
C SER A 40 -2.95 -0.98 34.68
N ARG A 41 -4.12 -0.86 35.31
CA ARG A 41 -5.40 -1.17 34.67
C ARG A 41 -5.75 -0.16 33.57
N ASN A 42 -5.43 1.11 33.81
CA ASN A 42 -5.91 2.22 33.00
C ASN A 42 -4.81 2.87 32.16
N TYR A 43 -3.54 2.68 32.49
CA TYR A 43 -2.42 3.33 31.85
C TYR A 43 -1.35 2.34 31.44
N VAL A 44 -0.66 2.62 30.32
CA VAL A 44 0.56 1.91 29.93
C VAL A 44 1.61 2.92 29.49
N VAL A 45 2.82 2.72 30.00
CA VAL A 45 3.98 3.57 29.76
C VAL A 45 5.04 2.78 28.99
N LEU A 46 5.65 3.42 28.00
CA LEU A 46 6.84 2.96 27.31
C LEU A 46 7.99 3.93 27.58
N ALA A 47 9.15 3.41 27.94
CA ALA A 47 10.37 4.19 28.11
C ALA A 47 11.52 3.56 27.31
N ALA A 48 12.39 4.39 26.73
CA ALA A 48 13.55 3.93 25.97
C ALA A 48 14.80 4.72 26.36
N ALA A 49 15.93 4.04 26.43
CA ALA A 49 17.24 4.65 26.58
C ALA A 49 17.73 5.18 25.22
N ASN A 50 18.00 6.47 25.15
CA ASN A 50 18.54 7.14 23.98
C ASN A 50 20.06 7.10 24.03
N LYS A 51 20.64 6.10 23.36
CA LYS A 51 22.08 5.94 23.25
C LYS A 51 22.52 6.18 21.81
N PRO A 52 23.33 7.23 21.53
CA PRO A 52 23.95 7.40 20.22
C PRO A 52 25.01 6.31 19.99
N ALA A 53 25.23 5.94 18.72
CA ALA A 53 26.22 4.92 18.38
C ALA A 53 27.66 5.43 18.51
N SER A 54 27.85 6.74 18.37
CA SER A 54 29.12 7.47 18.55
C SER A 54 28.83 8.91 18.98
N GLU A 55 29.83 9.62 19.50
CA GLU A 55 29.69 11.03 19.93
C GLU A 55 29.30 11.98 18.78
N LEU A 56 29.59 11.60 17.53
CA LEU A 56 29.26 12.36 16.33
C LEU A 56 27.90 11.99 15.73
N SER A 57 27.15 11.07 16.35
CA SER A 57 25.89 10.55 15.82
C SER A 57 24.71 10.95 16.71
N SER A 58 23.57 11.30 16.09
CA SER A 58 22.32 11.45 16.82
C SER A 58 21.75 10.08 17.19
N TYR A 59 21.10 10.00 18.35
CA TYR A 59 20.42 8.77 18.74
C TYR A 59 19.23 8.51 17.80
N GLN A 60 18.98 7.24 17.50
CA GLN A 60 17.84 6.85 16.70
C GLN A 60 16.60 6.71 17.58
N ARG A 61 15.51 7.41 17.23
CA ARG A 61 14.21 7.29 17.91
C ARG A 61 13.77 5.83 18.01
N LYS A 62 13.36 5.40 19.21
CA LYS A 62 12.94 4.02 19.52
C LYS A 62 11.47 3.87 19.86
N VAL A 63 10.78 4.95 20.21
CA VAL A 63 9.35 4.94 20.55
C VAL A 63 8.55 5.63 19.44
N PHE A 64 7.54 4.94 18.92
CA PHE A 64 6.73 5.37 17.79
C PHE A 64 5.24 5.25 18.13
N ARG A 65 4.49 6.32 17.91
CA ARG A 65 3.03 6.29 17.90
C ARG A 65 2.54 5.41 16.74
N VAL A 66 1.64 4.47 16.99
CA VAL A 66 1.04 3.59 15.97
C VAL A 66 -0.39 4.03 15.65
N ALA A 67 -1.17 4.38 16.67
CA ALA A 67 -2.50 4.94 16.56
C ALA A 67 -2.73 5.90 17.74
N GLU A 68 -3.92 6.49 17.85
CA GLU A 68 -4.27 7.29 19.03
C GLU A 68 -4.30 6.42 20.30
N HIS A 69 -4.76 5.18 20.20
CA HIS A 69 -4.86 4.26 21.34
C HIS A 69 -3.63 3.35 21.53
N ALA A 70 -2.59 3.44 20.68
CA ALA A 70 -1.48 2.49 20.70
C ALA A 70 -0.14 3.05 20.19
N GLY A 71 0.96 2.51 20.73
CA GLY A 71 2.32 2.81 20.30
C GLY A 71 3.28 1.66 20.56
N VAL A 72 4.50 1.78 20.03
CA VAL A 72 5.53 0.74 20.14
C VAL A 72 6.87 1.29 20.57
N ALA A 73 7.62 0.50 21.35
CA ALA A 73 9.03 0.71 21.63
C ALA A 73 9.84 -0.46 21.05
N LEU A 74 10.98 -0.16 20.42
CA LEU A 74 11.77 -1.16 19.70
C LEU A 74 13.20 -1.30 20.23
N ALA A 75 13.70 -2.53 20.31
CA ALA A 75 15.10 -2.84 20.58
C ALA A 75 15.66 -3.79 19.52
N GLY A 76 16.86 -3.51 19.04
CA GLY A 76 17.53 -4.21 17.93
C GLY A 76 17.68 -3.32 16.71
N LEU A 77 17.57 -3.91 15.51
CA LEU A 77 17.72 -3.21 14.23
C LEU A 77 16.58 -2.20 14.01
N THR A 78 16.89 -0.91 14.12
CA THR A 78 15.89 0.18 13.98
C THR A 78 15.22 0.19 12.62
N ALA A 79 15.91 -0.21 11.56
CA ALA A 79 15.35 -0.28 10.20
C ALA A 79 14.16 -1.26 10.15
N ASP A 80 14.37 -2.49 10.64
CA ASP A 80 13.31 -3.50 10.77
C ASP A 80 12.17 -2.99 11.67
N GLY A 81 12.53 -2.33 12.78
CA GLY A 81 11.56 -1.74 13.70
C GLY A 81 10.67 -0.67 13.06
N ARG A 82 11.21 0.15 12.15
CA ARG A 82 10.43 1.16 11.40
C ARG A 82 9.49 0.51 10.39
N VAL A 83 9.94 -0.55 9.71
CA VAL A 83 9.10 -1.32 8.78
C VAL A 83 7.91 -1.92 9.53
N LEU A 84 8.16 -2.57 10.66
CA LEU A 84 7.10 -3.15 11.49
C LEU A 84 6.18 -2.08 12.10
N SER A 85 6.73 -0.93 12.53
CA SER A 85 5.90 0.18 13.04
C SER A 85 4.98 0.76 11.97
N ARG A 86 5.44 0.88 10.71
CA ARG A 86 4.59 1.31 9.58
C ARG A 86 3.52 0.27 9.27
N PHE A 87 3.89 -1.02 9.25
CA PHE A 87 2.92 -2.10 9.09
C PHE A 87 1.80 -2.04 10.15
N LEU A 88 2.14 -1.87 11.42
CA LEU A 88 1.15 -1.77 12.50
C LEU A 88 0.27 -0.54 12.38
N ARG A 89 0.82 0.59 11.90
CA ARG A 89 0.02 1.79 11.59
C ARG A 89 -1.01 1.48 10.52
N ASN A 90 -0.58 0.83 9.43
CA ASN A 90 -1.48 0.44 8.35
C ASN A 90 -2.55 -0.54 8.84
N GLU A 91 -2.21 -1.53 9.67
CA GLU A 91 -3.21 -2.44 10.26
C GLU A 91 -4.22 -1.71 11.14
N CYS A 92 -3.77 -0.78 11.99
CA CYS A 92 -4.66 0.05 12.81
C CYS A 92 -5.55 0.96 11.97
N ILE A 93 -4.98 1.61 10.95
CA ILE A 93 -5.72 2.47 10.02
C ILE A 93 -6.76 1.64 9.28
N ASN A 94 -6.36 0.52 8.67
CA ASN A 94 -7.26 -0.37 7.94
C ASN A 94 -8.37 -0.94 8.83
N HIS A 95 -8.08 -1.34 10.06
CA HIS A 95 -9.11 -1.86 10.95
C HIS A 95 -10.05 -0.76 11.45
N SER A 96 -9.50 0.39 11.85
CA SER A 96 -10.31 1.56 12.21
C SER A 96 -11.17 2.02 11.05
N PHE A 97 -10.65 1.87 9.83
CA PHE A 97 -11.33 2.20 8.60
C PHE A 97 -12.47 1.23 8.27
N VAL A 98 -12.24 -0.08 8.41
CA VAL A 98 -13.23 -1.13 8.07
C VAL A 98 -14.30 -1.32 9.14
N TYR A 99 -13.92 -1.23 10.41
CA TYR A 99 -14.80 -1.59 11.53
C TYR A 99 -15.22 -0.39 12.38
N GLU A 100 -14.80 0.82 12.03
CA GLU A 100 -15.06 2.06 12.78
C GLU A 100 -14.70 1.96 14.27
N ALA A 101 -13.76 1.08 14.59
CA ALA A 101 -13.36 0.77 15.95
C ALA A 101 -11.84 0.64 16.04
N PRO A 102 -11.22 1.16 17.12
CA PRO A 102 -9.79 0.95 17.38
C PRO A 102 -9.45 -0.54 17.33
N LEU A 103 -8.40 -0.90 16.61
CA LEU A 103 -7.92 -2.28 16.54
C LEU A 103 -7.55 -2.77 17.93
N PRO A 104 -8.20 -3.83 18.49
CA PRO A 104 -7.85 -4.33 19.80
C PRO A 104 -6.37 -4.70 19.89
N VAL A 105 -5.71 -4.35 20.99
CA VAL A 105 -4.24 -4.43 21.10
C VAL A 105 -3.77 -5.89 20.99
N SER A 106 -4.57 -6.82 21.51
CA SER A 106 -4.35 -8.26 21.36
C SER A 106 -4.32 -8.72 19.90
N ARG A 107 -5.20 -8.19 19.05
CA ARG A 107 -5.25 -8.49 17.62
C ARG A 107 -4.11 -7.82 16.87
N LEU A 108 -3.74 -6.59 17.25
CA LEU A 108 -2.56 -5.91 16.71
C LEU A 108 -1.28 -6.69 16.99
N ALA A 109 -1.11 -7.21 18.22
CA ALA A 109 0.02 -8.05 18.60
C ALA A 109 0.05 -9.38 17.83
N LEU A 110 -1.11 -9.99 17.56
CA LEU A 110 -1.23 -11.19 16.73
C LEU A 110 -0.85 -10.91 15.26
N ARG A 111 -1.31 -9.81 14.66
CA ARG A 111 -0.91 -9.42 13.30
C ARG A 111 0.59 -9.23 13.17
N LEU A 112 1.22 -8.64 14.19
CA LEU A 112 2.67 -8.50 14.26
C LEU A 112 3.36 -9.87 14.33
N ALA A 113 2.84 -10.77 15.16
CA ALA A 113 3.34 -12.13 15.32
C ALA A 113 3.27 -12.91 14.01
N ASP A 114 2.12 -12.90 13.33
CA ASP A 114 1.95 -13.57 12.03
C ASP A 114 2.97 -13.04 11.01
N LYS A 115 3.15 -11.71 10.95
CA LYS A 115 4.12 -11.09 10.04
C LYS A 115 5.57 -11.51 10.34
N ALA A 116 5.96 -11.56 11.61
CA ALA A 116 7.28 -12.03 12.02
C ALA A 116 7.46 -13.53 11.77
N GLN A 117 6.42 -14.34 12.01
CA GLN A 117 6.43 -15.78 11.83
C GLN A 117 6.58 -16.19 10.36
N VAL A 118 5.99 -15.44 9.42
CA VAL A 118 6.20 -15.70 7.98
C VAL A 118 7.69 -15.64 7.61
N CYS A 119 8.47 -14.76 8.25
CA CYS A 119 9.91 -14.66 8.03
C CYS A 119 10.73 -15.79 8.66
N THR A 120 10.14 -16.65 9.49
CA THR A 120 10.81 -17.85 10.04
C THR A 120 10.44 -19.14 9.31
N GLN A 121 9.44 -19.08 8.42
CA GLN A 121 8.91 -20.25 7.71
C GLN A 121 9.31 -20.31 6.22
N ARG A 122 9.84 -19.21 5.65
CA ARG A 122 10.19 -19.12 4.22
C ARG A 122 11.69 -18.99 4.03
N SER A 123 12.28 -19.91 3.27
CA SER A 123 13.72 -20.04 3.05
C SER A 123 14.41 -18.86 2.35
N TRP A 124 13.66 -17.95 1.74
CA TRP A 124 14.19 -16.74 1.10
C TRP A 124 13.93 -15.46 1.91
N LYS A 125 13.45 -15.58 3.14
CA LYS A 125 13.19 -14.46 4.04
C LYS A 125 14.09 -14.59 5.28
N ARG A 126 14.60 -13.46 5.77
CA ARG A 126 15.32 -13.40 7.05
C ARG A 126 14.37 -12.97 8.18
N PRO A 127 14.58 -13.43 9.43
CA PRO A 127 13.83 -12.93 10.57
C PRO A 127 14.16 -11.44 10.80
N TYR A 128 13.21 -10.72 11.38
CA TYR A 128 13.42 -9.34 11.77
C TYR A 128 14.36 -9.27 12.97
N GLY A 129 15.45 -8.50 12.89
CA GLY A 129 16.43 -8.35 13.97
C GLY A 129 16.00 -7.39 15.07
N VAL A 130 14.69 -7.33 15.38
CA VAL A 130 14.09 -6.34 16.29
C VAL A 130 13.00 -6.99 17.15
N GLY A 131 12.94 -6.60 18.43
CA GLY A 131 11.84 -6.92 19.34
C GLY A 131 11.02 -5.67 19.58
N LEU A 132 9.70 -5.83 19.70
CA LEU A 132 8.76 -4.73 19.91
C LEU A 132 8.00 -4.93 21.22
N LEU A 133 7.94 -3.86 22.03
CA LEU A 133 6.94 -3.69 23.07
C LEU A 133 5.77 -2.92 22.45
N VAL A 134 4.61 -3.55 22.37
CA VAL A 134 3.36 -2.96 21.86
C VAL A 134 2.51 -2.57 23.06
N ALA A 135 2.33 -1.26 23.26
CA ALA A 135 1.50 -0.69 24.29
C ALA A 135 0.23 -0.12 23.68
N GLY A 136 -0.91 -0.33 24.31
CA GLY A 136 -2.14 0.32 23.88
C GLY A 136 -3.28 0.17 24.87
N LEU A 137 -4.37 0.86 24.58
CA LEU A 137 -5.60 0.85 25.34
C LEU A 137 -6.71 0.28 24.45
N ASP A 138 -7.47 -0.69 24.95
CA ASP A 138 -8.72 -1.12 24.34
C ASP A 138 -9.87 -1.16 25.35
N GLU A 139 -11.01 -1.73 24.97
CA GLU A 139 -12.19 -1.83 25.83
C GLU A 139 -11.90 -2.58 27.14
N SER A 140 -10.96 -3.54 27.12
CA SER A 140 -10.60 -4.34 28.29
C SER A 140 -9.54 -3.72 29.19
N GLY A 141 -8.95 -2.59 28.78
CA GLY A 141 -8.05 -1.78 29.58
C GLY A 141 -6.72 -1.52 28.88
N ALA A 142 -5.71 -1.19 29.69
CA ALA A 142 -4.35 -1.00 29.21
C ALA A 142 -3.66 -2.36 28.99
N HIS A 143 -2.94 -2.49 27.88
CA HIS A 143 -2.23 -3.70 27.48
C HIS A 143 -0.79 -3.43 27.11
N LEU A 144 0.07 -4.40 27.41
CA LEU A 144 1.48 -4.41 27.04
C LEU A 144 1.83 -5.78 26.51
N TYR A 145 2.18 -5.87 25.23
CA TYR A 145 2.63 -7.09 24.58
C TYR A 145 4.11 -6.99 24.23
N TYR A 146 4.86 -8.06 24.43
CA TYR A 146 6.18 -8.21 23.82
C TYR A 146 6.07 -9.17 22.64
N ASN A 147 6.56 -8.73 21.48
CA ASN A 147 6.71 -9.53 20.29
C ASN A 147 8.20 -9.69 19.96
N CYS A 148 8.62 -10.93 19.73
CA CYS A 148 10.01 -11.26 19.43
C CYS A 148 10.18 -11.71 17.96
N PRO A 149 11.42 -11.67 17.42
CA PRO A 149 11.74 -12.07 16.05
C PRO A 149 11.20 -13.43 15.58
N SER A 150 10.97 -14.37 16.51
CA SER A 150 10.46 -15.71 16.21
C SER A 150 8.97 -15.74 15.83
N GLY A 151 8.24 -14.64 16.04
CA GLY A 151 6.78 -14.59 15.94
C GLY A 151 6.07 -14.89 17.26
N ASN A 152 6.79 -15.29 18.32
CA ASN A 152 6.16 -15.42 19.64
C ASN A 152 5.79 -14.05 20.20
N TYR A 153 4.61 -13.97 20.80
CA TYR A 153 4.13 -12.79 21.50
C TYR A 153 3.43 -13.17 22.80
N PHE A 154 3.61 -12.36 23.85
CA PHE A 154 2.97 -12.55 25.15
C PHE A 154 2.59 -11.21 25.75
N GLU A 155 1.51 -11.21 26.54
CA GLU A 155 1.10 -10.05 27.33
C GLU A 155 1.83 -10.02 28.67
N TYR A 156 2.25 -8.83 29.11
CA TYR A 156 2.97 -8.59 30.36
C TYR A 156 2.35 -7.43 31.14
N GLN A 157 2.55 -7.43 32.45
CA GLN A 157 2.26 -6.25 33.29
C GLN A 157 3.44 -5.26 33.27
N ALA A 158 4.66 -5.79 33.22
CA ALA A 158 5.88 -5.02 33.00
C ALA A 158 6.91 -5.91 32.29
N PHE A 159 7.65 -5.34 31.34
CA PHE A 159 8.69 -6.06 30.60
C PHE A 159 9.77 -5.12 30.08
N ALA A 160 10.96 -5.66 29.86
CA ALA A 160 12.08 -4.92 29.28
C ALA A 160 12.79 -5.74 28.20
N ILE A 161 13.26 -5.05 27.17
CA ILE A 161 14.02 -5.60 26.04
C ILE A 161 15.25 -4.73 25.77
N GLY A 162 16.20 -5.25 24.99
CA GLY A 162 17.45 -4.54 24.71
C GLY A 162 18.58 -4.87 25.69
N SER A 163 19.66 -4.13 25.52
CA SER A 163 20.90 -4.26 26.27
C SER A 163 20.64 -4.03 27.75
N ARG A 164 21.19 -4.93 28.58
CA ARG A 164 21.05 -4.90 30.05
C ARG A 164 19.61 -4.91 30.56
N SER A 165 18.64 -5.33 29.73
CA SER A 165 17.23 -5.44 30.13
C SER A 165 16.99 -6.34 31.34
N GLN A 166 17.91 -7.26 31.67
CA GLN A 166 17.81 -8.08 32.88
C GLN A 166 17.86 -7.26 34.18
N ALA A 167 18.62 -6.17 34.24
CA ALA A 167 18.66 -5.28 35.40
C ALA A 167 17.30 -4.58 35.59
N ALA A 168 16.75 -4.05 34.49
CA ALA A 168 15.41 -3.46 34.47
C ALA A 168 14.33 -4.49 34.88
N LYS A 169 14.38 -5.73 34.36
CA LYS A 169 13.44 -6.80 34.75
C LYS A 169 13.51 -7.09 36.25
N THR A 170 14.72 -7.22 36.80
CA THR A 170 14.93 -7.48 38.23
C THR A 170 14.35 -6.36 39.10
N PHE A 171 14.48 -5.10 38.67
CA PHE A 171 13.84 -3.96 39.34
C PHE A 171 12.31 -4.06 39.31
N LEU A 172 11.74 -4.31 38.13
CA LEU A 172 10.28 -4.40 37.93
C LEU A 172 9.67 -5.58 38.70
N GLU A 173 10.36 -6.73 38.77
CA GLU A 173 9.92 -7.91 39.51
C GLU A 173 9.76 -7.65 41.01
N ARG A 174 10.62 -6.82 41.62
CA ARG A 174 10.54 -6.45 43.04
C ARG A 174 9.31 -5.62 43.37
N ARG A 175 8.70 -4.95 42.38
CA ARG A 175 7.57 -4.02 42.53
C ARG A 175 6.28 -4.50 41.87
N PHE A 176 6.30 -5.71 41.30
CA PHE A 176 5.22 -6.31 40.50
C PHE A 176 3.83 -6.24 41.14
N GLY A 177 3.72 -6.45 42.46
CA GLY A 177 2.44 -6.56 43.16
C GLY A 177 1.60 -5.28 43.19
N GLY A 178 2.18 -4.10 42.95
CA GLY A 178 1.49 -2.82 43.07
C GLY A 178 0.93 -2.24 41.77
N TYR A 179 1.39 -2.69 40.60
CA TYR A 179 1.22 -1.93 39.36
C TYR A 179 -0.22 -1.70 38.90
N ASN A 180 -1.16 -2.57 39.26
CA ASN A 180 -2.56 -2.45 38.81
C ASN A 180 -3.22 -1.13 39.23
N ASP A 181 -2.84 -0.62 40.40
CA ASP A 181 -3.47 0.54 41.04
C ASP A 181 -2.54 1.77 41.00
N TYR A 182 -1.48 1.73 40.17
CA TYR A 182 -0.55 2.85 40.04
C TYR A 182 -1.15 4.01 39.26
N THR A 183 -0.86 5.22 39.73
CA THR A 183 -1.11 6.46 38.99
C THR A 183 -0.16 6.59 37.78
N PRO A 184 -0.49 7.43 36.79
CA PRO A 184 0.41 7.72 35.66
C PRO A 184 1.82 8.12 36.11
N GLU A 185 1.92 8.98 37.12
CA GLU A 185 3.20 9.49 37.65
C GLU A 185 4.02 8.37 38.31
N GLN A 186 3.36 7.45 39.03
CA GLN A 186 4.04 6.31 39.65
C GLN A 186 4.57 5.34 38.59
N LEU A 187 3.78 5.08 37.53
CA LEU A 187 4.23 4.27 36.39
C LEU A 187 5.43 4.92 35.69
N ILE A 188 5.40 6.22 35.44
CA ILE A 188 6.51 6.93 34.79
C ILE A 188 7.77 6.89 35.66
N LYS A 189 7.66 7.08 36.98
CA LYS A 189 8.80 6.99 37.91
C LYS A 189 9.44 5.61 37.93
N ASP A 190 8.64 4.55 37.93
CA ASP A 190 9.14 3.18 37.88
C ASP A 190 9.72 2.83 36.48
N ALA A 191 9.15 3.39 35.40
CA ALA A 191 9.73 3.28 34.05
C ALA A 191 11.14 3.88 33.98
N LEU A 192 11.29 5.11 34.49
CA LEU A 192 12.55 5.84 34.52
C LEU A 192 13.58 5.16 35.44
N SER A 193 13.14 4.65 36.59
CA SER A 193 13.99 3.88 37.49
C SER A 193 14.49 2.59 36.83
N ALA A 194 13.61 1.87 36.14
CA ALA A 194 13.99 0.67 35.38
C ALA A 194 14.98 0.99 34.25
N ILE A 195 14.82 2.11 33.55
CA ILE A 195 15.80 2.59 32.55
C ILE A 195 17.13 2.96 33.21
N LYS A 196 17.12 3.63 34.38
CA LYS A 196 18.34 3.97 35.13
C LYS A 196 19.20 2.74 35.45
N GLU A 197 18.59 1.62 35.83
CA GLU A 197 19.28 0.34 36.07
C GLU A 197 20.02 -0.18 34.81
N THR A 198 19.59 0.25 33.62
CA THR A 198 20.23 -0.13 32.36
C THR A 198 21.39 0.77 31.96
N LEU A 199 21.70 1.86 32.68
CA LEU A 199 22.66 2.90 32.25
C LEU A 199 24.11 2.75 32.76
N GLN A 200 24.50 1.69 33.50
CA GLN A 200 25.89 1.43 33.95
C GLN A 200 26.55 2.64 34.64
N GLY A 201 25.80 3.38 35.47
CA GLY A 201 26.33 4.51 36.24
C GLY A 201 26.30 5.86 35.51
N GLU A 202 25.88 5.92 34.24
CA GLU A 202 25.53 7.19 33.60
C GLU A 202 24.29 7.81 34.31
N LYS A 203 24.31 9.13 34.52
CA LYS A 203 23.18 9.85 35.12
C LYS A 203 22.00 9.85 34.14
N LEU A 204 20.80 9.52 34.63
CA LEU A 204 19.57 9.62 33.85
C LEU A 204 19.23 11.11 33.63
N THR A 205 18.97 11.51 32.39
CA THR A 205 18.61 12.87 32.01
C THR A 205 17.45 12.86 31.02
N CYS A 206 16.78 13.99 30.82
CA CYS A 206 15.75 14.10 29.77
C CYS A 206 16.30 13.94 28.34
N SER A 207 17.62 14.09 28.14
CA SER A 207 18.27 13.93 26.84
C SER A 207 18.59 12.47 26.49
N ASN A 208 18.86 11.62 27.49
CA ASN A 208 19.21 10.21 27.30
C ASN A 208 18.04 9.24 27.51
N CYS A 209 16.81 9.75 27.66
CA CYS A 209 15.61 8.94 27.80
C CYS A 209 14.45 9.51 26.99
N THR A 210 13.56 8.62 26.55
CA THR A 210 12.29 8.98 25.93
C THR A 210 11.18 8.20 26.60
N VAL A 211 10.11 8.90 27.00
CA VAL A 211 8.94 8.30 27.66
C VAL A 211 7.70 8.62 26.86
N ALA A 212 6.80 7.65 26.74
CA ALA A 212 5.48 7.82 26.16
C ALA A 212 4.43 7.12 27.02
N ILE A 213 3.21 7.63 26.99
CA ILE A 213 2.09 7.13 27.79
C ILE A 213 0.81 7.14 26.95
N VAL A 214 -0.06 6.17 27.21
CA VAL A 214 -1.45 6.14 26.76
C VAL A 214 -2.29 5.61 27.92
N GLY A 215 -3.51 6.11 28.08
CA GLY A 215 -4.38 5.60 29.13
C GLY A 215 -5.77 6.19 29.17
N ARG A 216 -6.45 5.93 30.27
CA ARG A 216 -7.82 6.38 30.53
C ARG A 216 -7.90 6.97 31.93
N LYS A 217 -8.45 8.18 32.04
CA LYS A 217 -8.75 8.80 33.33
C LYS A 217 -9.89 8.08 34.05
N ASP A 218 -10.03 8.32 35.35
CA ASP A 218 -11.09 7.73 36.17
C ASP A 218 -12.50 8.16 35.73
N ASP A 219 -12.62 9.31 35.06
CA ASP A 219 -13.87 9.80 34.45
C ASP A 219 -14.24 9.12 33.11
N GLY A 220 -13.40 8.19 32.64
CA GLY A 220 -13.58 7.47 31.38
C GLY A 220 -12.95 8.15 30.15
N THR A 221 -12.39 9.35 30.29
CA THR A 221 -11.73 10.08 29.20
C THR A 221 -10.48 9.35 28.74
N ILE A 222 -10.37 9.09 27.43
CA ILE A 222 -9.18 8.48 26.83
C ILE A 222 -8.10 9.56 26.63
N GLU A 223 -6.92 9.31 27.17
CA GLU A 223 -5.70 10.07 26.87
C GLU A 223 -4.95 9.38 25.75
N PRO A 224 -4.81 10.02 24.56
CA PRO A 224 -4.17 9.40 23.42
C PRO A 224 -2.67 9.18 23.67
N PHE A 225 -2.08 8.28 22.89
CA PHE A 225 -0.66 7.97 22.96
C PHE A 225 0.19 9.21 22.68
N GLU A 226 0.88 9.67 23.73
CA GLU A 226 1.64 10.90 23.74
C GLU A 226 3.07 10.66 24.23
N MET A 227 4.02 11.37 23.62
CA MET A 227 5.42 11.41 24.05
C MET A 227 5.55 12.51 25.11
N ILE A 228 6.07 12.17 26.29
CA ILE A 228 6.24 13.14 27.37
C ILE A 228 7.37 14.10 27.01
N ASP A 229 7.16 15.39 27.23
CA ASP A 229 8.12 16.44 26.93
C ASP A 229 9.35 16.37 27.85
N ALA A 230 10.49 16.86 27.34
CA ALA A 230 11.76 16.79 28.05
C ALA A 230 11.75 17.56 29.38
N LYS A 231 10.95 18.63 29.50
CA LYS A 231 10.87 19.44 30.72
C LYS A 231 10.16 18.65 31.82
N ARG A 232 9.00 18.04 31.52
CA ARG A 232 8.27 17.17 32.44
C ARG A 232 9.07 15.92 32.82
N ILE A 233 9.82 15.32 31.88
CA ILE A 233 10.74 14.22 32.22
C ILE A 233 11.79 14.69 33.22
N GLN A 234 12.41 15.86 33.01
CA GLN A 234 13.42 16.40 33.92
C GLN A 234 12.84 16.71 35.31
N GLU A 235 11.65 17.32 35.39
CA GLU A 235 10.95 17.57 36.66
C GLU A 235 10.70 16.29 37.45
N ILE A 236 10.31 15.20 36.78
CA ILE A 236 10.11 13.90 37.41
C ILE A 236 11.45 13.32 37.90
N ILE A 237 12.52 13.41 37.09
CA ILE A 237 13.87 12.97 37.48
C ILE A 237 14.35 13.74 38.72
N ASP A 238 14.22 15.07 38.73
CA ASP A 238 14.61 15.92 39.85
C ASP A 238 13.81 15.57 41.11
N SER A 239 12.52 15.29 40.97
CA SER A 239 11.67 14.82 42.09
C SER A 239 12.10 13.46 42.63
N MET A 240 12.64 12.58 41.79
CA MET A 240 13.19 11.29 42.22
C MET A 240 14.49 11.51 43.01
N GLU A 241 15.40 12.36 42.50
CA GLU A 241 16.67 12.68 43.15
C GLU A 241 16.49 13.37 44.51
N ALA A 242 15.51 14.27 44.64
CA ALA A 242 15.18 14.91 45.91
C ALA A 242 14.68 13.92 46.98
N VAL A 243 13.94 12.87 46.58
CA VAL A 243 13.50 11.82 47.49
C VAL A 243 14.69 10.94 47.92
N TYR A 244 15.62 10.64 47.00
CA TYR A 244 16.85 9.92 47.35
C TYR A 244 17.75 10.73 48.28
N SER A 245 17.91 12.05 48.06
CA SER A 245 18.72 12.90 48.95
C SER A 245 18.10 13.09 50.33
N MET A 246 16.76 13.16 50.44
CA MET A 246 16.05 13.16 51.74
C MET A 246 16.11 11.79 52.44
N ALA A 247 16.11 10.69 51.70
CA ALA A 247 16.28 9.33 52.24
C ALA A 247 17.71 9.08 52.72
N GLU A 248 18.73 9.56 51.98
CA GLU A 248 20.13 9.55 52.39
C GLU A 248 20.38 10.50 53.58
N PHE A 249 19.70 11.66 53.65
CA PHE A 249 19.77 12.56 54.80
C PHE A 249 19.12 11.95 56.06
N ARG A 250 18.05 11.16 55.90
CA ARG A 250 17.43 10.39 57.00
C ARG A 250 18.19 9.11 57.37
N ALA A 251 18.95 8.54 56.44
CA ALA A 251 19.85 7.41 56.70
C ALA A 251 21.24 7.85 57.20
N GLY A 252 21.59 9.13 57.04
CA GLY A 252 22.88 9.74 57.37
C GLY A 252 22.96 10.46 58.72
N SER A 253 21.96 10.33 59.60
CA SER A 253 22.06 10.81 60.97
C SER A 253 22.03 9.64 61.96
N PHE A 254 23.19 9.03 62.18
CA PHE A 254 23.65 8.44 63.44
C PHE A 254 25.09 7.98 63.21
N THR A 255 26.05 8.84 63.52
CA THR A 255 27.46 8.42 63.59
C THR A 255 27.67 7.68 64.90
N VAL A 256 28.41 6.57 64.83
CA VAL A 256 28.98 5.85 65.97
C VAL A 256 30.14 6.67 66.57
N SER A 257 29.87 7.92 66.86
CA SER A 257 30.70 8.84 67.66
C SER A 257 30.04 9.19 69.00
N ASP A 258 28.79 8.78 69.23
CA ASP A 258 28.08 9.04 70.49
C ASP A 258 28.09 7.88 71.49
N ILE A 259 28.65 6.70 71.17
CA ILE A 259 28.75 5.59 72.15
C ILE A 259 30.05 4.81 71.99
N LEU A 260 31.20 5.48 72.10
CA LEU A 260 32.43 4.82 72.56
C LEU A 260 33.17 5.71 73.57
N GLY A 261 32.64 5.72 74.80
CA GLY A 261 33.40 6.00 76.01
C GLY A 261 33.75 4.67 76.70
N GLU A 262 35.02 4.30 76.58
CA GLU A 262 35.81 3.38 77.40
C GLU A 262 35.35 1.93 77.75
N LYS A 263 36.22 0.99 77.32
CA LYS A 263 36.77 -0.19 78.02
C LYS A 263 35.80 -1.23 78.63
N HIS A 264 35.81 -2.44 78.06
CA HIS A 264 36.52 -3.62 78.62
C HIS A 264 36.20 -4.92 77.85
N ASN A 265 37.27 -5.60 77.41
CA ASN A 265 37.59 -7.02 77.58
C ASN A 265 36.56 -8.17 77.34
N ILE A 266 37.08 -9.22 76.66
CA ILE A 266 36.83 -10.68 76.81
C ILE A 266 36.01 -11.39 75.70
N SER A 267 36.81 -12.05 74.84
CA SER A 267 36.77 -13.45 74.35
C SER A 267 35.60 -14.07 73.57
N ASN A 268 36.06 -14.89 72.60
CA ASN A 268 35.57 -16.20 72.16
C ASN A 268 34.50 -16.30 71.06
N GLY A 269 34.90 -17.01 69.98
CA GLY A 269 34.04 -17.99 69.32
C GLY A 269 34.08 -17.96 67.79
N SER A 270 34.91 -18.85 67.22
CA SER A 270 34.67 -19.69 66.01
C SER A 270 33.71 -19.14 64.92
N GLY A 271 34.03 -19.11 63.65
CA GLY A 271 35.00 -19.87 62.87
C GLY A 271 34.51 -19.88 61.41
N SER A 272 35.45 -19.71 60.49
CA SER A 272 35.58 -20.33 59.18
C SER A 272 34.36 -20.35 58.23
N SER A 273 34.35 -19.59 57.14
CA SER A 273 35.07 -19.80 55.86
C SER A 273 34.72 -21.09 55.11
N VAL A 274 34.53 -20.95 53.79
CA VAL A 274 35.16 -21.71 52.69
C VAL A 274 34.18 -22.01 51.53
N ALA A 275 34.73 -21.80 50.35
CA ALA A 275 34.18 -21.92 49.02
C ALA A 275 34.24 -23.36 48.44
N VAL A 276 33.90 -23.46 47.14
CA VAL A 276 34.24 -24.52 46.16
C VAL A 276 33.23 -25.71 46.21
N ILE A 277 32.64 -26.19 45.10
CA ILE A 277 33.25 -27.07 44.08
C ILE A 277 32.40 -27.14 42.78
N GLU A 278 33.11 -27.33 41.66
CA GLU A 278 32.72 -27.50 40.25
C GLU A 278 32.09 -28.87 39.84
N ARG A 279 31.28 -28.85 38.74
CA ARG A 279 31.14 -29.79 37.58
C ARG A 279 30.72 -31.28 37.80
N PRO A 280 30.39 -32.10 36.75
CA PRO A 280 29.74 -31.89 35.43
C PRO A 280 28.69 -32.98 35.00
N GLY A 281 27.92 -32.72 33.93
CA GLY A 281 27.68 -33.72 32.86
C GLY A 281 26.31 -34.45 32.70
N LYS A 282 25.90 -34.54 31.41
CA LYS A 282 25.04 -35.50 30.69
C LYS A 282 23.52 -35.33 30.63
N SER A 283 23.03 -35.46 29.39
CA SER A 283 21.65 -35.60 28.91
C SER A 283 20.97 -36.89 29.40
N PRO A 284 19.63 -36.96 29.30
CA PRO A 284 19.08 -37.93 28.34
C PRO A 284 17.81 -37.47 27.59
N SER A 285 17.49 -38.31 26.62
CA SER A 285 16.48 -38.32 25.55
C SER A 285 14.99 -38.38 25.97
N LEU A 286 14.13 -38.11 24.98
CA LEU A 286 12.67 -38.23 24.98
C LEU A 286 12.14 -39.57 25.52
N THR A 287 10.96 -39.55 26.14
CA THR A 287 9.85 -40.48 25.86
C THR A 287 8.52 -39.92 26.36
N SER A 288 7.46 -40.30 25.66
CA SER A 288 6.06 -39.94 25.87
C SER A 288 5.47 -40.56 27.15
N GLN A 289 4.68 -39.80 27.91
CA GLN A 289 3.42 -40.22 28.56
C GLN A 289 2.82 -39.07 29.39
N GLY A 290 1.51 -38.86 29.25
CA GLY A 290 0.79 -37.84 29.99
C GLY A 290 0.60 -38.18 31.47
N ARG A 291 0.78 -37.18 32.34
CA ARG A 291 0.12 -37.09 33.65
C ARG A 291 0.05 -35.63 34.13
N LYS A 292 -1.13 -35.27 34.63
CA LYS A 292 -1.47 -34.00 35.30
C LYS A 292 -0.44 -33.66 36.39
N LEU A 293 0.10 -32.44 36.37
CA LEU A 293 0.74 -31.83 37.53
C LEU A 293 -0.17 -30.76 38.14
N ARG A 294 -0.46 -30.94 39.44
CA ARG A 294 -0.87 -29.87 40.37
C ARG A 294 0.22 -28.80 40.39
N THR A 295 -0.16 -27.53 40.24
CA THR A 295 0.73 -26.40 40.51
C THR A 295 0.32 -25.71 41.81
N SER A 296 1.26 -25.65 42.75
CA SER A 296 1.29 -24.73 43.87
C SER A 296 2.57 -23.91 43.72
N GLY A 297 2.48 -22.58 43.83
CA GLY A 297 3.65 -21.70 44.01
C GLY A 297 4.03 -20.80 42.83
N LYS A 298 3.49 -19.57 42.85
CA LYS A 298 4.01 -18.30 42.32
C LYS A 298 5.10 -18.36 41.22
N THR A 299 4.68 -18.19 39.97
CA THR A 299 5.54 -17.83 38.83
C THR A 299 4.87 -16.69 38.04
N ALA A 300 5.59 -15.58 37.85
CA ALA A 300 5.09 -14.29 37.35
C ALA A 300 4.90 -14.19 35.82
N PHE A 301 4.79 -15.32 35.12
CA PHE A 301 4.72 -15.35 33.66
C PHE A 301 3.73 -16.41 33.20
N ILE A 302 2.44 -16.07 33.13
CA ILE A 302 1.43 -16.90 32.46
C ILE A 302 0.53 -16.00 31.60
N PRO A 303 0.41 -16.23 30.28
CA PRO A 303 -0.51 -15.51 29.39
C PRO A 303 -1.99 -15.87 29.67
N GLN A 304 -2.91 -14.90 29.55
CA GLN A 304 -4.36 -15.12 29.72
C GLN A 304 -5.02 -15.78 28.49
N THR A 305 -6.00 -16.67 28.70
CA THR A 305 -6.71 -17.46 27.67
C THR A 305 -7.92 -16.76 27.05
N VAL A 306 -8.04 -16.76 25.71
CA VAL A 306 -9.17 -16.18 24.91
C VAL A 306 -10.26 -17.22 24.61
N ARG A 307 -11.55 -16.85 24.73
CA ARG A 307 -12.73 -17.68 24.33
C ARG A 307 -13.21 -17.35 22.89
N ARG A 308 -13.61 -18.38 22.13
CA ARG A 308 -14.05 -18.30 20.71
C ARG A 308 -15.55 -18.01 20.57
N LYS A 309 -15.94 -17.27 19.51
CA LYS A 309 -17.33 -16.95 19.11
C LYS A 309 -18.13 -18.17 18.65
N PHE A 310 -17.47 -19.26 18.24
CA PHE A 310 -18.08 -20.57 18.05
C PHE A 310 -17.41 -21.56 19.00
N PRO A 311 -18.18 -22.19 19.90
CA PRO A 311 -17.62 -23.14 20.86
C PRO A 311 -17.11 -24.38 20.13
N ALA A 312 -15.87 -24.75 20.39
CA ALA A 312 -15.37 -26.07 20.04
C ALA A 312 -15.88 -27.04 21.10
N GLY A 313 -17.00 -27.70 20.85
CA GLY A 313 -17.51 -28.79 21.69
C GLY A 313 -19.03 -28.76 21.93
N SER A 314 -19.65 -29.91 21.65
CA SER A 314 -21.04 -30.33 21.94
C SER A 314 -22.16 -29.40 21.48
N GLY A 315 -22.64 -29.62 20.24
CA GLY A 315 -23.82 -28.97 19.66
C GLY A 315 -23.50 -28.33 18.31
N GLY A 316 -23.07 -29.15 17.35
CA GLY A 316 -22.50 -28.67 16.08
C GLY A 316 -23.48 -27.84 15.26
N VAL A 317 -23.08 -26.61 14.91
CA VAL A 317 -23.54 -25.96 13.68
C VAL A 317 -23.06 -26.87 12.54
N GLY A 318 -24.01 -27.51 11.84
CA GLY A 318 -23.69 -28.51 10.83
C GLY A 318 -22.76 -27.94 9.74
N ILE A 319 -21.86 -28.77 9.20
CA ILE A 319 -20.99 -28.42 8.06
C ILE A 319 -21.80 -27.83 6.90
N ALA A 320 -23.07 -28.22 6.74
CA ALA A 320 -23.99 -27.64 5.78
C ALA A 320 -24.30 -26.16 6.04
N ALA A 321 -24.47 -25.74 7.30
CA ALA A 321 -24.68 -24.34 7.67
C ALA A 321 -23.39 -23.51 7.51
N LEU A 322 -22.22 -24.11 7.78
CA LEU A 322 -20.92 -23.51 7.50
C LEU A 322 -20.68 -23.36 5.99
N ARG A 323 -20.99 -24.38 5.18
CA ARG A 323 -20.94 -24.33 3.71
C ARG A 323 -21.98 -23.38 3.11
N ALA A 324 -23.19 -23.28 3.68
CA ALA A 324 -24.21 -22.34 3.24
C ALA A 324 -23.89 -20.90 3.66
N HIS A 325 -23.18 -20.71 4.78
CA HIS A 325 -22.61 -19.42 5.16
C HIS A 325 -21.46 -19.03 4.20
N ASP A 326 -20.54 -19.95 3.91
CA ASP A 326 -19.45 -19.73 2.96
C ASP A 326 -19.94 -19.54 1.52
N GLY A 327 -20.95 -20.30 1.09
CA GLY A 327 -21.60 -20.14 -0.22
C GLY A 327 -22.37 -18.83 -0.35
N ARG A 328 -22.93 -18.28 0.74
CA ARG A 328 -23.52 -16.92 0.74
C ARG A 328 -22.47 -15.81 0.73
N ARG A 329 -21.28 -16.08 1.25
CA ARG A 329 -20.14 -15.14 1.24
C ARG A 329 -19.40 -15.14 -0.10
N HIS A 330 -19.29 -16.29 -0.77
CA HIS A 330 -18.59 -16.46 -2.06
C HIS A 330 -19.54 -16.47 -3.28
N GLY A 331 -20.85 -16.62 -3.09
CA GLY A 331 -21.85 -16.73 -4.17
C GLY A 331 -22.58 -15.43 -4.50
N ARG A 332 -21.87 -14.31 -4.62
CA ARG A 332 -22.42 -13.10 -5.27
C ARG A 332 -22.03 -13.17 -6.74
N LEU A 333 -23.03 -13.36 -7.59
CA LEU A 333 -22.88 -13.60 -9.03
C LEU A 333 -22.41 -12.29 -9.70
N LEU A 334 -21.16 -12.24 -10.14
CA LEU A 334 -20.53 -11.06 -10.75
C LEU A 334 -20.75 -11.09 -12.27
N ALA A 335 -21.09 -9.95 -12.85
CA ALA A 335 -21.33 -9.83 -14.28
C ALA A 335 -20.11 -9.26 -15.00
N ALA A 336 -19.95 -9.65 -16.27
CA ALA A 336 -19.02 -8.98 -17.18
C ALA A 336 -19.66 -7.70 -17.75
N ALA A 337 -18.81 -6.74 -18.13
CA ALA A 337 -19.23 -5.50 -18.78
C ALA A 337 -18.38 -5.24 -20.04
N ASP A 338 -19.02 -4.69 -21.05
CA ASP A 338 -18.41 -4.19 -22.28
C ASP A 338 -18.33 -2.66 -22.21
N LEU A 339 -17.19 -2.09 -22.58
CA LEU A 339 -16.98 -0.65 -22.65
C LEU A 339 -16.59 -0.31 -24.09
N PRO A 340 -17.52 0.18 -24.92
CA PRO A 340 -17.23 0.54 -26.29
C PRO A 340 -16.11 1.58 -26.36
N LEU A 341 -15.05 1.29 -27.11
CA LEU A 341 -13.91 2.18 -27.29
C LEU A 341 -14.04 3.00 -28.58
N GLY A 342 -13.51 4.21 -28.55
CA GLY A 342 -13.13 5.00 -29.72
C GLY A 342 -11.81 5.73 -29.48
N GLY A 343 -11.37 6.48 -30.47
CA GLY A 343 -10.08 7.18 -30.46
C GLY A 343 -8.96 6.36 -31.07
N LEU A 344 -7.77 6.94 -31.09
CA LEU A 344 -6.58 6.47 -31.81
C LEU A 344 -5.32 6.86 -31.04
N GLY A 345 -4.48 5.88 -30.71
CA GLY A 345 -3.23 6.07 -29.95
C GLY A 345 -2.09 6.78 -30.71
N LEU A 346 -2.36 7.47 -31.82
CA LEU A 346 -1.33 8.21 -32.56
C LEU A 346 -1.16 9.62 -31.96
N PRO A 347 0.06 10.05 -31.58
CA PRO A 347 0.31 11.39 -31.04
C PRO A 347 -0.11 12.54 -31.97
N THR A 348 -0.17 12.28 -33.27
CA THR A 348 -0.58 13.25 -34.31
C THR A 348 -2.09 13.32 -34.52
N ASP A 349 -2.86 12.43 -33.89
CA ASP A 349 -4.33 12.37 -34.01
C ASP A 349 -4.97 12.64 -32.63
N THR A 350 -5.81 11.74 -32.09
CA THR A 350 -6.37 11.89 -30.73
C THR A 350 -5.35 11.63 -29.63
N GLY A 351 -4.30 10.85 -29.90
CA GLY A 351 -3.27 10.44 -28.95
C GLY A 351 -3.73 9.44 -27.87
N LEU A 352 -5.03 9.21 -27.69
CA LEU A 352 -5.60 8.47 -26.57
C LEU A 352 -6.92 7.78 -26.96
N TYR A 353 -7.35 6.84 -26.12
CA TYR A 353 -8.62 6.13 -26.27
C TYR A 353 -9.67 6.62 -25.28
N PHE A 354 -10.92 6.64 -25.71
CA PHE A 354 -12.06 7.03 -24.88
C PHE A 354 -13.19 6.01 -24.98
N THR A 355 -14.07 6.06 -23.99
CA THR A 355 -15.27 5.24 -23.94
C THR A 355 -16.49 6.09 -23.62
N GLU A 356 -17.66 5.50 -23.80
CA GLU A 356 -18.93 6.09 -23.41
C GLU A 356 -19.42 5.50 -22.08
N ILE A 357 -19.75 6.37 -21.14
CA ILE A 357 -20.48 6.00 -19.92
C ILE A 357 -21.77 6.81 -19.80
N LYS A 358 -22.69 6.33 -18.95
CA LYS A 358 -23.94 7.04 -18.65
C LYS A 358 -24.08 7.30 -17.17
N LEU A 359 -24.33 8.55 -16.79
CA LEU A 359 -24.49 8.97 -15.39
C LEU A 359 -25.85 9.64 -15.17
N GLY A 360 -26.42 9.41 -13.99
CA GLY A 360 -27.59 10.12 -13.49
C GLY A 360 -28.95 9.49 -13.79
N THR A 361 -29.98 10.10 -13.22
CA THR A 361 -31.39 9.75 -13.46
C THR A 361 -32.19 11.01 -13.81
N PRO A 362 -32.56 11.24 -15.08
CA PRO A 362 -32.36 10.35 -16.24
C PRO A 362 -30.90 10.24 -16.67
N ALA A 363 -30.53 9.08 -17.22
CA ALA A 363 -29.17 8.79 -17.64
C ALA A 363 -28.73 9.70 -18.81
N LYS A 364 -27.60 10.40 -18.63
CA LYS A 364 -26.95 11.23 -19.65
C LYS A 364 -25.62 10.61 -20.07
N ARG A 365 -25.25 10.81 -21.33
CA ARG A 365 -24.04 10.26 -21.96
C ARG A 365 -22.84 11.15 -21.67
N TYR A 366 -21.69 10.53 -21.41
CA TYR A 366 -20.39 11.19 -21.23
C TYR A 366 -19.30 10.40 -21.96
N TYR A 367 -18.45 11.08 -22.72
CA TYR A 367 -17.25 10.51 -23.33
C TYR A 367 -16.05 10.75 -22.44
N VAL A 368 -15.43 9.68 -21.94
CA VAL A 368 -14.35 9.76 -20.96
C VAL A 368 -13.12 9.02 -21.46
N GLN A 369 -11.94 9.59 -21.25
CA GLN A 369 -10.67 8.92 -21.55
C GLN A 369 -10.54 7.67 -20.68
N VAL A 370 -10.03 6.58 -21.25
CA VAL A 370 -9.73 5.38 -20.45
C VAL A 370 -8.28 5.43 -20.01
N ASP A 371 -8.05 5.43 -18.69
CA ASP A 371 -6.73 5.69 -18.12
C ASP A 371 -6.40 4.65 -17.03
N THR A 372 -5.46 3.74 -17.31
CA THR A 372 -4.99 2.77 -16.32
C THR A 372 -3.97 3.34 -15.33
N GLY A 373 -3.45 4.54 -15.60
CA GLY A 373 -2.45 5.25 -14.82
C GLY A 373 -3.04 6.08 -13.68
N SER A 374 -4.36 6.29 -13.64
CA SER A 374 -5.04 7.02 -12.57
C SER A 374 -6.22 6.25 -11.96
N ASP A 375 -6.61 6.63 -10.74
CA ASP A 375 -7.65 5.92 -9.99
C ASP A 375 -9.07 6.47 -10.23
N ILE A 376 -9.23 7.79 -10.34
CA ILE A 376 -10.54 8.43 -10.15
C ILE A 376 -11.29 8.57 -11.48
N LEU A 377 -12.55 8.13 -11.51
CA LEU A 377 -13.51 8.62 -12.51
C LEU A 377 -13.88 10.06 -12.18
N TRP A 378 -13.76 10.98 -13.12
CA TRP A 378 -14.30 12.33 -13.00
C TRP A 378 -14.86 12.83 -14.33
N VAL A 379 -15.82 13.75 -14.25
CA VAL A 379 -16.41 14.46 -15.40
C VAL A 379 -16.50 15.96 -15.13
N ASN A 380 -16.46 16.76 -16.19
CA ASN A 380 -16.62 18.20 -16.13
C ASN A 380 -18.02 18.57 -15.66
N CYS A 381 -18.09 19.43 -14.65
CA CYS A 381 -19.36 19.84 -14.06
C CYS A 381 -19.87 21.17 -14.61
N ILE A 382 -21.17 21.38 -14.49
CA ILE A 382 -21.83 22.62 -14.96
C ILE A 382 -21.28 23.87 -14.26
N SER A 383 -20.81 23.71 -13.02
CA SER A 383 -20.14 24.74 -12.22
C SER A 383 -18.71 25.03 -12.67
N CYS A 384 -18.20 24.35 -13.70
CA CYS A 384 -16.84 24.56 -14.16
C CYS A 384 -16.70 25.80 -15.04
N ASP A 385 -15.88 26.74 -14.57
CA ASP A 385 -15.63 28.02 -15.25
C ASP A 385 -14.63 27.89 -16.41
N ARG A 386 -13.63 27.00 -16.27
CA ARG A 386 -12.54 26.79 -17.24
C ARG A 386 -12.51 25.35 -17.75
N CYS A 387 -13.65 24.85 -18.20
CA CYS A 387 -13.76 23.55 -18.85
C CYS A 387 -14.07 23.71 -20.34
N PRO A 388 -13.54 22.82 -21.20
CA PRO A 388 -13.93 22.81 -22.60
C PRO A 388 -15.44 22.58 -22.74
N ARG A 389 -16.07 23.35 -23.63
CA ARG A 389 -17.49 23.24 -23.98
C ARG A 389 -17.69 22.65 -25.39
N LYS A 390 -16.59 22.45 -26.11
CA LYS A 390 -16.53 21.87 -27.45
C LYS A 390 -15.30 20.96 -27.52
N SER A 391 -15.38 19.94 -28.36
CA SER A 391 -14.26 19.07 -28.66
C SER A 391 -13.85 19.20 -30.12
N GLY A 392 -12.54 19.35 -30.37
CA GLY A 392 -11.95 19.23 -31.71
C GLY A 392 -12.07 17.83 -32.28
N LEU A 393 -12.43 16.83 -31.45
CA LEU A 393 -12.80 15.48 -31.86
C LEU A 393 -14.23 15.38 -32.41
N GLY A 394 -14.97 16.48 -32.59
CA GLY A 394 -16.34 16.42 -33.12
C GLY A 394 -17.35 15.73 -32.20
N LEU A 395 -17.04 15.62 -30.91
CA LEU A 395 -17.92 15.09 -29.87
C LEU A 395 -18.71 16.22 -29.20
N ASP A 396 -19.99 15.96 -28.92
CA ASP A 396 -20.83 16.85 -28.13
C ASP A 396 -20.52 16.65 -26.64
N LEU A 397 -19.81 17.61 -26.04
CA LEU A 397 -19.46 17.57 -24.63
C LEU A 397 -20.69 17.82 -23.75
N THR A 398 -20.83 17.00 -22.71
CA THR A 398 -21.89 17.06 -21.71
C THR A 398 -21.29 17.42 -20.36
N LEU A 399 -21.84 18.47 -19.74
CA LEU A 399 -21.49 18.81 -18.37
C LEU A 399 -22.43 18.14 -17.38
N TYR A 400 -21.85 17.57 -16.34
CA TYR A 400 -22.61 16.97 -15.27
C TYR A 400 -23.23 18.05 -14.38
N ASP A 401 -24.54 17.94 -14.16
CA ASP A 401 -25.29 18.81 -13.26
C ASP A 401 -25.88 17.94 -12.14
N PRO A 402 -25.31 18.00 -10.91
CA PRO A 402 -25.81 17.24 -9.77
C PRO A 402 -27.29 17.53 -9.47
N LYS A 403 -27.79 18.73 -9.77
CA LYS A 403 -29.18 19.13 -9.50
C LYS A 403 -30.17 18.62 -10.54
N ALA A 404 -29.69 18.33 -11.76
CA ALA A 404 -30.53 17.79 -12.83
C ALA A 404 -30.73 16.27 -12.73
N SER A 405 -29.98 15.59 -11.87
CA SER A 405 -30.12 14.15 -11.61
C SER A 405 -30.89 13.91 -10.32
N SER A 406 -31.98 13.15 -10.40
CA SER A 406 -32.77 12.77 -9.22
C SER A 406 -32.07 11.76 -8.29
N SER A 407 -31.01 11.11 -8.76
CA SER A 407 -30.16 10.20 -7.98
C SER A 407 -28.79 10.79 -7.62
N GLY A 408 -28.52 12.02 -8.07
CA GLY A 408 -27.26 12.72 -7.81
C GLY A 408 -27.24 13.30 -6.39
N SER A 409 -26.12 13.10 -5.69
CA SER A 409 -25.92 13.63 -4.34
C SER A 409 -24.46 14.02 -4.11
N THR A 410 -24.23 15.26 -3.67
CA THR A 410 -22.88 15.71 -3.31
C THR A 410 -22.37 14.92 -2.12
N VAL A 411 -21.11 14.47 -2.19
CA VAL A 411 -20.45 13.80 -1.07
C VAL A 411 -19.90 14.86 -0.15
N SER A 412 -20.38 14.90 1.09
CA SER A 412 -19.85 15.78 2.12
C SER A 412 -18.56 15.22 2.70
N CYS A 413 -17.70 16.08 3.24
CA CYS A 413 -16.38 15.69 3.72
C CYS A 413 -16.40 14.70 4.90
N ASP A 414 -17.54 14.59 5.60
CA ASP A 414 -17.75 13.74 6.78
C ASP A 414 -18.32 12.37 6.40
N GLN A 415 -18.72 12.19 5.14
CA GLN A 415 -19.17 10.90 4.63
C GLN A 415 -17.99 9.93 4.53
N GLY A 416 -18.30 8.64 4.71
CA GLY A 416 -17.32 7.56 4.73
C GLY A 416 -16.43 7.51 3.48
N PHE A 417 -16.97 7.80 2.29
CA PHE A 417 -16.18 7.86 1.06
C PHE A 417 -15.06 8.92 1.16
N CYS A 418 -15.38 10.12 1.64
CA CYS A 418 -14.37 11.18 1.77
C CYS A 418 -13.28 10.81 2.79
N ALA A 419 -13.70 10.31 3.94
CA ALA A 419 -12.77 9.86 4.97
C ALA A 419 -11.88 8.70 4.49
N THR A 420 -12.42 7.80 3.65
CA THR A 420 -11.65 6.74 2.97
C THR A 420 -10.58 7.33 2.08
N THR A 421 -10.98 8.24 1.18
CA THR A 421 -10.12 8.84 0.16
C THR A 421 -8.95 9.59 0.78
N TYR A 422 -9.16 10.24 1.92
CA TYR A 422 -8.14 11.04 2.61
C TYR A 422 -7.50 10.37 3.82
N GLY A 423 -7.77 9.10 4.08
CA GLY A 423 -7.15 8.34 5.18
C GLY A 423 -7.56 8.80 6.58
N GLY A 424 -8.75 9.39 6.72
CA GLY A 424 -9.33 9.84 7.98
C GLY A 424 -10.31 11.01 7.81
N LYS A 425 -10.98 11.38 8.91
CA LYS A 425 -11.88 12.55 8.92
C LYS A 425 -11.06 13.83 8.81
N LEU A 426 -11.36 14.66 7.80
CA LEU A 426 -10.67 15.93 7.57
C LEU A 426 -10.91 16.90 8.76
N PRO A 427 -9.88 17.57 9.31
CA PRO A 427 -10.06 18.55 10.40
C PRO A 427 -10.99 19.70 10.00
N GLY A 428 -11.94 20.07 10.86
CA GLY A 428 -12.92 21.13 10.56
C GLY A 428 -14.04 20.74 9.60
N CYS A 429 -14.11 19.47 9.21
CA CYS A 429 -15.12 18.97 8.31
C CYS A 429 -16.53 18.93 8.93
N THR A 430 -17.52 19.44 8.19
CA THR A 430 -18.95 19.43 8.55
C THR A 430 -19.80 18.92 7.38
N ALA A 431 -21.03 18.48 7.66
CA ALA A 431 -21.94 17.90 6.67
C ALA A 431 -22.27 18.80 5.46
N ASN A 432 -21.99 20.10 5.54
CA ASN A 432 -22.25 21.06 4.47
C ASN A 432 -21.02 21.38 3.61
N VAL A 433 -19.84 20.86 3.99
CA VAL A 433 -18.60 21.08 3.23
C VAL A 433 -18.45 19.93 2.24
N PRO A 434 -18.40 20.20 0.92
CA PRO A 434 -18.17 19.17 -0.08
C PRO A 434 -16.83 18.46 0.14
N CYS A 435 -16.79 17.17 -0.17
CA CYS A 435 -15.54 16.42 -0.24
C CYS A 435 -14.80 16.82 -1.52
N GLU A 436 -13.84 17.72 -1.39
CA GLU A 436 -13.04 18.19 -2.52
C GLU A 436 -12.14 17.07 -3.05
N TYR A 437 -11.67 17.20 -4.29
CA TYR A 437 -10.62 16.38 -4.86
C TYR A 437 -9.71 17.22 -5.75
N SER A 438 -8.46 16.78 -5.86
CA SER A 438 -7.44 17.38 -6.71
C SER A 438 -6.54 16.28 -7.25
N VAL A 439 -6.44 16.20 -8.58
CA VAL A 439 -5.56 15.24 -9.29
C VAL A 439 -4.62 16.03 -10.17
N MET A 440 -3.36 15.59 -10.21
CA MET A 440 -2.30 16.15 -11.02
C MET A 440 -1.66 15.02 -11.82
N TYR A 441 -1.62 15.17 -13.14
CA TYR A 441 -1.13 14.17 -14.09
C TYR A 441 0.35 14.39 -14.43
N GLY A 442 0.98 13.40 -15.06
CA GLY A 442 2.42 13.40 -15.39
C GLY A 442 2.80 14.51 -16.37
N ASP A 443 1.92 14.83 -17.31
CA ASP A 443 2.02 15.94 -18.27
C ASP A 443 1.92 17.34 -17.60
N GLY A 444 1.61 17.41 -16.30
CA GLY A 444 1.42 18.64 -15.55
C GLY A 444 -0.02 19.18 -15.57
N SER A 445 -0.93 18.53 -16.31
CA SER A 445 -2.35 18.84 -16.27
C SER A 445 -2.96 18.52 -14.91
N SER A 446 -4.07 19.18 -14.57
CA SER A 446 -4.73 18.95 -13.29
C SER A 446 -6.24 19.18 -13.36
N THR A 447 -6.97 18.47 -12.50
CA THR A 447 -8.41 18.62 -12.30
C THR A 447 -8.67 18.83 -10.81
N THR A 448 -9.50 19.82 -10.48
CA THR A 448 -9.96 20.06 -9.11
C THR A 448 -11.47 20.21 -9.07
N GLY A 449 -12.08 19.76 -7.98
CA GLY A 449 -13.52 19.81 -7.82
C GLY A 449 -13.99 19.13 -6.54
N PHE A 450 -15.16 18.51 -6.57
CA PHE A 450 -15.72 17.80 -5.43
C PHE A 450 -16.34 16.46 -5.85
N PHE A 451 -16.48 15.52 -4.93
CA PHE A 451 -17.07 14.23 -5.21
C PHE A 451 -18.61 14.29 -5.21
N VAL A 452 -19.21 13.54 -6.13
CA VAL A 452 -20.65 13.32 -6.23
C VAL A 452 -20.90 11.82 -6.33
N THR A 453 -21.96 11.35 -5.68
CA THR A 453 -22.47 9.99 -5.83
C THR A 453 -23.71 10.02 -6.70
N ASP A 454 -23.71 9.20 -7.76
CA ASP A 454 -24.86 9.04 -8.65
C ASP A 454 -24.87 7.62 -9.25
N VAL A 455 -25.92 7.30 -10.01
CA VAL A 455 -26.04 6.03 -10.74
C VAL A 455 -25.18 6.09 -12.00
N LEU A 456 -24.25 5.13 -12.11
CA LEU A 456 -23.58 4.74 -13.34
C LEU A 456 -24.38 3.62 -14.01
N GLN A 457 -24.68 3.84 -15.29
CA GLN A 457 -25.20 2.82 -16.18
C GLN A 457 -24.07 2.36 -17.12
N PHE A 458 -23.79 1.06 -17.11
CA PHE A 458 -22.78 0.39 -17.92
C PHE A 458 -23.39 -0.75 -18.73
N ASP A 459 -22.71 -1.21 -19.78
CA ASP A 459 -23.24 -2.23 -20.68
C ASP A 459 -22.85 -3.63 -20.18
N GLN A 460 -23.77 -4.27 -19.45
CA GLN A 460 -23.58 -5.61 -18.90
C GLN A 460 -23.67 -6.66 -20.01
N VAL A 461 -22.67 -7.52 -20.14
CA VAL A 461 -22.66 -8.61 -21.13
C VAL A 461 -23.70 -9.68 -20.77
N THR A 462 -24.52 -10.06 -21.74
CA THR A 462 -25.62 -11.04 -21.56
C THR A 462 -25.61 -12.17 -22.59
N GLY A 463 -24.86 -11.99 -23.68
CA GLY A 463 -24.77 -12.92 -24.79
C GLY A 463 -23.63 -12.54 -25.72
N ASP A 464 -23.39 -13.35 -26.75
CA ASP A 464 -22.39 -13.05 -27.78
C ASP A 464 -22.71 -11.74 -28.50
N GLY A 465 -21.88 -10.71 -28.29
CA GLY A 465 -22.08 -9.37 -28.83
C GLY A 465 -23.34 -8.66 -28.30
N GLN A 466 -23.92 -9.15 -27.20
CA GLN A 466 -25.17 -8.62 -26.63
C GLN A 466 -24.96 -8.08 -25.23
N THR A 467 -25.44 -6.86 -25.01
CA THR A 467 -25.40 -6.17 -23.73
C THR A 467 -26.78 -5.71 -23.27
N GLN A 468 -26.94 -5.54 -21.96
CA GLN A 468 -28.10 -4.88 -21.35
C GLN A 468 -27.62 -3.81 -20.37
N PRO A 469 -28.43 -2.78 -20.09
CA PRO A 469 -28.09 -1.79 -19.07
C PRO A 469 -27.91 -2.42 -17.68
N GLY A 470 -26.72 -2.28 -17.11
CA GLY A 470 -26.42 -2.56 -15.71
C GLY A 470 -26.27 -1.25 -14.93
N ASN A 471 -26.85 -1.19 -13.73
CA ASN A 471 -26.80 0.02 -12.88
C ASN A 471 -26.06 -0.24 -11.57
N ALA A 472 -25.25 0.72 -11.16
CA ALA A 472 -24.63 0.77 -9.84
C ALA A 472 -24.47 2.21 -9.36
N SER A 473 -24.53 2.41 -8.04
CA SER A 473 -24.14 3.68 -7.43
C SER A 473 -22.61 3.78 -7.44
N VAL A 474 -22.08 4.89 -7.93
CA VAL A 474 -20.64 5.18 -7.90
C VAL A 474 -20.42 6.62 -7.46
N THR A 475 -19.31 6.83 -6.77
CA THR A 475 -18.82 8.15 -6.41
C THR A 475 -17.70 8.55 -7.37
N PHE A 476 -17.82 9.72 -7.97
CA PHE A 476 -16.90 10.23 -8.99
C PHE A 476 -16.64 11.73 -8.79
N GLY A 477 -15.57 12.23 -9.39
CA GLY A 477 -15.20 13.63 -9.34
C GLY A 477 -16.09 14.50 -10.24
N CYS A 478 -16.66 15.54 -9.67
CA CYS A 478 -17.33 16.64 -10.37
C CYS A 478 -16.30 17.76 -10.56
N GLY A 479 -15.65 17.79 -11.73
CA GLY A 479 -14.56 18.72 -12.06
C GLY A 479 -15.06 20.16 -12.17
N ALA A 480 -14.57 21.03 -11.30
CA ALA A 480 -14.91 22.45 -11.23
C ALA A 480 -13.84 23.34 -11.89
N GLN A 481 -12.61 22.84 -12.05
CA GLN A 481 -11.54 23.56 -12.72
C GLN A 481 -10.56 22.58 -13.37
N GLN A 482 -10.22 22.86 -14.62
CA GLN A 482 -9.17 22.15 -15.36
C GLN A 482 -7.95 23.06 -15.55
N GLY A 483 -6.75 22.48 -15.44
CA GLY A 483 -5.47 23.11 -15.70
C GLY A 483 -4.65 22.29 -16.69
N GLY A 484 -3.72 22.95 -17.39
CA GLY A 484 -2.95 22.33 -18.47
C GLY A 484 -3.82 22.01 -19.69
N ASP A 485 -3.50 20.90 -20.35
CA ASP A 485 -4.15 20.51 -21.60
C ASP A 485 -5.60 20.03 -21.41
N LEU A 486 -5.97 19.62 -20.20
CA LEU A 486 -7.37 19.29 -19.84
C LEU A 486 -8.34 20.48 -20.00
N GLY A 487 -7.83 21.71 -19.99
CA GLY A 487 -8.63 22.92 -20.26
C GLY A 487 -8.79 23.24 -21.75
N SER A 488 -8.03 22.58 -22.63
CA SER A 488 -8.02 22.82 -24.07
C SER A 488 -9.23 22.19 -24.74
N SER A 489 -9.69 22.80 -25.85
CA SER A 489 -10.77 22.23 -26.67
C SER A 489 -10.28 21.33 -27.81
N ASN A 490 -8.96 21.20 -28.04
CA ASN A 490 -8.42 20.49 -29.21
C ASN A 490 -8.78 19.00 -29.22
N GLN A 491 -8.60 18.32 -28.09
CA GLN A 491 -8.90 16.89 -27.91
C GLN A 491 -9.80 16.66 -26.68
N ALA A 492 -10.69 17.61 -26.40
CA ALA A 492 -11.47 17.59 -25.17
C ALA A 492 -12.43 16.39 -25.09
N LEU A 493 -12.51 15.83 -23.89
CA LEU A 493 -13.48 14.81 -23.50
C LEU A 493 -14.27 15.33 -22.28
N ASP A 494 -15.34 14.63 -21.91
CA ASP A 494 -16.14 14.98 -20.73
C ASP A 494 -15.39 14.72 -19.43
N GLY A 495 -14.36 13.90 -19.44
CA GLY A 495 -13.48 13.65 -18.30
C GLY A 495 -12.59 12.42 -18.49
N ILE A 496 -12.14 11.82 -17.39
CA ILE A 496 -11.27 10.64 -17.39
C ILE A 496 -11.89 9.56 -16.51
N LEU A 497 -11.84 8.32 -17.00
CA LEU A 497 -12.21 7.10 -16.30
C LEU A 497 -10.94 6.36 -15.88
N GLY A 498 -10.54 6.58 -14.62
CA GLY A 498 -9.43 5.88 -14.00
C GLY A 498 -9.71 4.40 -13.72
N PHE A 499 -8.80 3.54 -14.17
CA PHE A 499 -8.77 2.09 -13.95
C PHE A 499 -7.66 1.67 -12.99
N GLY A 500 -7.15 2.57 -12.16
CA GLY A 500 -6.14 2.31 -11.15
C GLY A 500 -6.59 1.38 -10.01
N GLN A 501 -5.62 0.99 -9.19
CA GLN A 501 -5.77 -0.05 -8.15
C GLN A 501 -6.47 0.44 -6.89
N ALA A 502 -6.61 1.76 -6.69
CA ALA A 502 -7.18 2.28 -5.46
C ALA A 502 -8.65 1.91 -5.27
N ASN A 503 -9.11 1.91 -4.02
CA ASN A 503 -10.51 1.66 -3.69
C ASN A 503 -11.47 2.74 -4.23
N THR A 504 -10.95 3.91 -4.57
CA THR A 504 -11.68 5.02 -5.18
C THR A 504 -11.99 4.78 -6.67
N SER A 505 -11.35 3.82 -7.32
CA SER A 505 -11.60 3.57 -8.75
C SER A 505 -12.97 3.00 -9.04
N MET A 506 -13.50 3.31 -10.22
CA MET A 506 -14.83 2.86 -10.65
C MET A 506 -14.93 1.32 -10.59
N LEU A 507 -13.90 0.63 -11.09
CA LEU A 507 -13.80 -0.83 -11.01
C LEU A 507 -13.85 -1.34 -9.57
N SER A 508 -13.08 -0.73 -8.65
CA SER A 508 -13.08 -1.11 -7.23
C SER A 508 -14.43 -0.90 -6.57
N GLN A 509 -15.14 0.19 -6.90
CA GLN A 509 -16.47 0.48 -6.38
C GLN A 509 -17.52 -0.52 -6.91
N LEU A 510 -17.51 -0.82 -8.21
CA LEU A 510 -18.39 -1.82 -8.80
C LEU A 510 -18.16 -3.22 -8.21
N ALA A 511 -16.90 -3.60 -7.97
CA ALA A 511 -16.56 -4.86 -7.33
C ALA A 511 -16.99 -4.91 -5.85
N ALA A 512 -16.80 -3.82 -5.10
CA ALA A 512 -17.27 -3.71 -3.72
C ALA A 512 -18.80 -3.81 -3.63
N ALA A 513 -19.52 -3.28 -4.63
CA ALA A 513 -20.97 -3.42 -4.78
C ALA A 513 -21.39 -4.82 -5.29
N GLY A 514 -20.45 -5.72 -5.59
CA GLY A 514 -20.71 -7.06 -6.09
C GLY A 514 -21.32 -7.08 -7.48
N LYS A 515 -20.98 -6.10 -8.34
CA LYS A 515 -21.49 -5.99 -9.71
C LYS A 515 -20.57 -6.67 -10.72
N VAL A 516 -19.26 -6.55 -10.53
CA VAL A 516 -18.22 -7.05 -11.43
C VAL A 516 -17.06 -7.63 -10.63
N LYS A 517 -16.17 -8.39 -11.29
CA LYS A 517 -14.87 -8.77 -10.73
C LYS A 517 -13.88 -7.62 -10.82
N LYS A 518 -12.84 -7.65 -9.98
CA LYS A 518 -11.67 -6.76 -10.15
C LYS A 518 -10.70 -7.32 -11.21
N ILE A 519 -11.24 -7.66 -12.37
CA ILE A 519 -10.52 -8.19 -13.52
C ILE A 519 -11.03 -7.46 -14.75
N PHE A 520 -10.12 -6.94 -15.58
CA PHE A 520 -10.48 -6.28 -16.83
C PHE A 520 -9.39 -6.51 -17.88
N ALA A 521 -9.70 -6.21 -19.13
CA ALA A 521 -8.78 -6.32 -20.23
C ALA A 521 -9.00 -5.22 -21.27
N HIS A 522 -7.93 -4.87 -21.98
CA HIS A 522 -8.01 -4.01 -23.14
C HIS A 522 -7.19 -4.57 -24.32
N CYS A 523 -7.55 -4.16 -25.52
CA CYS A 523 -6.81 -4.40 -26.75
C CYS A 523 -7.03 -3.17 -27.65
N LEU A 524 -5.96 -2.43 -27.92
CA LEU A 524 -6.03 -1.12 -28.58
C LEU A 524 -5.53 -1.21 -30.02
N ASP A 525 -6.25 -0.62 -30.98
CA ASP A 525 -5.90 -0.62 -32.40
C ASP A 525 -5.43 0.78 -32.85
N THR A 526 -4.11 0.99 -32.84
CA THR A 526 -3.51 2.29 -33.22
C THR A 526 -3.50 2.54 -34.74
N ILE A 527 -4.03 1.63 -35.56
CA ILE A 527 -4.13 1.82 -37.02
C ILE A 527 -5.54 2.21 -37.42
N LYS A 528 -6.55 1.46 -36.96
CA LYS A 528 -7.95 1.70 -37.32
C LYS A 528 -8.69 2.57 -36.32
N GLY A 529 -8.19 2.66 -35.10
CA GLY A 529 -8.89 3.27 -33.98
C GLY A 529 -9.76 2.27 -33.23
N GLY A 530 -10.08 2.64 -31.99
CA GLY A 530 -10.87 1.83 -31.07
C GLY A 530 -10.18 0.54 -30.64
N GLY A 531 -10.96 -0.51 -30.47
CA GLY A 531 -10.51 -1.82 -30.01
C GLY A 531 -11.49 -2.44 -29.02
N ILE A 532 -10.96 -3.22 -28.08
CA ILE A 532 -11.75 -3.96 -27.09
C ILE A 532 -11.41 -3.41 -25.71
N PHE A 533 -12.43 -3.09 -24.90
CA PHE A 533 -12.26 -2.84 -23.47
C PHE A 533 -13.38 -3.52 -22.70
N ALA A 534 -13.03 -4.38 -21.76
CA ALA A 534 -14.04 -5.18 -21.08
C ALA A 534 -13.66 -5.49 -19.63
N ILE A 535 -14.66 -5.51 -18.76
CA ILE A 535 -14.54 -5.92 -17.37
C ILE A 535 -15.02 -7.37 -17.27
N GLY A 536 -14.19 -8.25 -16.73
CA GLY A 536 -14.49 -9.66 -16.56
C GLY A 536 -13.31 -10.56 -16.87
N ASN A 537 -13.49 -11.85 -16.62
CA ASN A 537 -12.45 -12.84 -16.80
C ASN A 537 -12.35 -13.29 -18.27
N VAL A 538 -11.27 -12.87 -18.96
CA VAL A 538 -10.98 -13.30 -20.34
C VAL A 538 -10.51 -14.75 -20.36
N VAL A 539 -11.23 -15.60 -21.08
CA VAL A 539 -10.91 -17.02 -21.22
C VAL A 539 -10.34 -17.39 -22.58
N GLN A 540 -10.59 -16.59 -23.61
CA GLN A 540 -9.97 -16.75 -24.94
C GLN A 540 -9.68 -15.38 -25.57
N PRO A 541 -8.47 -15.17 -26.13
CA PRO A 541 -7.32 -16.07 -26.11
C PRO A 541 -6.73 -16.26 -24.70
N LYS A 542 -5.84 -17.25 -24.52
CA LYS A 542 -5.11 -17.41 -23.26
C LYS A 542 -3.97 -16.40 -23.21
N VAL A 543 -3.81 -15.76 -22.06
CA VAL A 543 -2.79 -14.74 -21.83
C VAL A 543 -1.81 -15.22 -20.78
N LYS A 544 -0.50 -15.06 -21.04
CA LYS A 544 0.54 -15.30 -20.04
C LYS A 544 0.64 -14.10 -19.12
N THR A 545 0.89 -14.32 -17.84
CA THR A 545 0.89 -13.27 -16.82
C THR A 545 2.20 -13.22 -16.05
N THR A 546 2.48 -12.06 -15.47
CA THR A 546 3.57 -11.79 -14.54
C THR A 546 3.01 -11.10 -13.28
N PRO A 547 3.65 -11.22 -12.11
CA PRO A 547 3.16 -10.60 -10.88
C PRO A 547 3.20 -9.07 -10.92
N LEU A 548 2.17 -8.44 -10.36
CA LEU A 548 2.21 -7.02 -10.04
C LEU A 548 3.09 -6.78 -8.81
N VAL A 549 3.83 -5.67 -8.82
CA VAL A 549 4.61 -5.24 -7.66
C VAL A 549 3.67 -4.67 -6.61
N ALA A 550 3.66 -5.29 -5.42
CA ALA A 550 2.78 -4.89 -4.32
C ALA A 550 3.08 -3.46 -3.80
N ASP A 551 2.05 -2.81 -3.26
CA ASP A 551 2.10 -1.49 -2.62
C ASP A 551 2.60 -0.36 -3.56
N MET A 552 2.44 -0.52 -4.87
CA MET A 552 2.78 0.50 -5.89
C MET A 552 1.53 1.30 -6.33
N PRO A 553 1.67 2.59 -6.69
CA PRO A 553 0.55 3.43 -7.09
C PRO A 553 -0.02 3.10 -8.49
N HIS A 554 0.80 2.55 -9.39
CA HIS A 554 0.39 2.17 -10.75
C HIS A 554 0.55 0.66 -10.95
N TYR A 555 0.21 0.17 -12.15
CA TYR A 555 0.47 -1.19 -12.57
C TYR A 555 1.95 -1.41 -12.85
N ASN A 556 2.71 -1.64 -11.78
CA ASN A 556 4.14 -1.88 -11.85
C ASN A 556 4.46 -3.38 -11.99
N VAL A 557 5.36 -3.72 -12.90
CA VAL A 557 5.92 -5.06 -13.12
C VAL A 557 7.44 -5.05 -13.10
N ASN A 558 8.04 -6.21 -12.86
CA ASN A 558 9.49 -6.37 -12.76
C ASN A 558 10.11 -6.66 -14.13
N LEU A 559 10.76 -5.67 -14.74
CA LEU A 559 11.57 -5.84 -15.95
C LEU A 559 12.91 -6.50 -15.62
N LYS A 560 13.33 -7.47 -16.44
CA LYS A 560 14.55 -8.28 -16.26
C LYS A 560 15.64 -7.97 -17.28
N SER A 561 15.27 -7.78 -18.54
CA SER A 561 16.20 -7.45 -19.62
C SER A 561 15.47 -6.81 -20.79
N ILE A 562 16.24 -6.21 -21.69
CA ILE A 562 15.76 -5.65 -22.95
C ILE A 562 16.63 -6.21 -24.06
N ASP A 563 16.00 -6.79 -25.08
CA ASP A 563 16.67 -7.25 -26.29
C ASP A 563 16.31 -6.34 -27.46
N VAL A 564 17.27 -6.06 -28.34
CA VAL A 564 17.04 -5.36 -29.60
C VAL A 564 17.57 -6.23 -30.74
N GLY A 565 16.69 -6.65 -31.64
CA GLY A 565 17.05 -7.52 -32.77
C GLY A 565 17.60 -8.88 -32.33
N GLY A 566 17.11 -9.41 -31.19
CA GLY A 566 17.56 -10.67 -30.60
C GLY A 566 18.88 -10.59 -29.82
N THR A 567 19.44 -9.39 -29.63
CA THR A 567 20.64 -9.17 -28.82
C THR A 567 20.28 -8.49 -27.51
N THR A 568 20.61 -9.11 -26.37
CA THR A 568 20.39 -8.52 -25.04
C THR A 568 21.32 -7.33 -24.78
N LEU A 569 20.72 -6.20 -24.41
CA LEU A 569 21.45 -4.98 -24.07
C LEU A 569 22.19 -5.13 -22.74
N GLN A 570 23.43 -4.63 -22.70
CA GLN A 570 24.28 -4.67 -21.51
C GLN A 570 23.99 -3.46 -20.61
N LEU A 571 22.88 -3.52 -19.88
CA LEU A 571 22.45 -2.46 -18.96
C LEU A 571 22.90 -2.74 -17.52
N PRO A 572 23.25 -1.72 -16.72
CA PRO A 572 23.61 -1.91 -15.32
C PRO A 572 22.47 -2.56 -14.51
N ALA A 573 22.83 -3.45 -13.57
CA ALA A 573 21.85 -4.19 -12.76
C ALA A 573 20.84 -3.29 -12.01
N HIS A 574 21.25 -2.08 -11.62
CA HIS A 574 20.38 -1.13 -10.90
C HIS A 574 19.19 -0.61 -11.71
N VAL A 575 19.23 -0.74 -13.05
CA VAL A 575 18.09 -0.46 -13.95
C VAL A 575 16.96 -1.45 -13.70
N PHE A 576 17.32 -2.71 -13.40
CA PHE A 576 16.39 -3.82 -13.17
C PHE A 576 16.20 -4.14 -11.67
N GLU A 577 16.84 -3.37 -10.78
CA GLU A 577 16.72 -3.55 -9.34
C GLU A 577 15.29 -3.28 -8.87
N THR A 578 14.70 -4.28 -8.23
CA THR A 578 13.38 -4.21 -7.61
C THR A 578 13.52 -3.71 -6.16
N GLY A 579 12.76 -2.69 -5.77
CA GLY A 579 12.90 -2.02 -4.46
C GLY A 579 11.76 -1.06 -4.14
N GLU A 580 11.78 -0.42 -2.96
CA GLU A 580 10.72 0.52 -2.52
C GLU A 580 10.57 1.66 -3.56
N LYS A 581 9.53 1.56 -4.41
CA LYS A 581 9.16 2.50 -5.50
C LYS A 581 9.90 2.35 -6.85
N LYS A 582 10.39 1.16 -7.21
CA LYS A 582 10.93 0.88 -8.55
C LYS A 582 10.14 -0.24 -9.24
N GLY A 583 9.88 -0.07 -10.53
CA GLY A 583 9.22 -1.05 -11.40
C GLY A 583 8.75 -0.40 -12.71
N THR A 584 8.55 -1.21 -13.74
CA THR A 584 8.05 -0.75 -15.04
C THR A 584 6.55 -0.55 -14.99
N ILE A 585 6.08 0.67 -15.27
CA ILE A 585 4.66 1.02 -15.28
C ILE A 585 4.05 0.61 -16.62
N ILE A 586 2.92 -0.07 -16.58
CA ILE A 586 2.08 -0.36 -17.74
C ILE A 586 0.90 0.61 -17.72
N ASP A 587 0.81 1.50 -18.71
CA ASP A 587 -0.18 2.56 -18.70
C ASP A 587 -0.77 2.89 -20.09
N SER A 588 -2.03 2.54 -20.31
CA SER A 588 -2.79 2.93 -21.52
C SER A 588 -3.26 4.38 -21.51
N GLY A 589 -3.17 5.09 -20.38
CA GLY A 589 -3.50 6.51 -20.27
C GLY A 589 -2.38 7.43 -20.74
N THR A 590 -1.24 6.87 -21.12
CA THR A 590 -0.08 7.57 -21.64
C THR A 590 0.24 7.06 -23.05
N THR A 591 0.38 7.96 -24.03
CA THR A 591 0.63 7.57 -25.43
C THR A 591 2.04 6.99 -25.64
N LEU A 592 3.05 7.72 -25.17
CA LEU A 592 4.46 7.43 -25.45
C LEU A 592 5.07 6.50 -24.40
N THR A 593 6.17 5.86 -24.77
CA THR A 593 7.02 5.14 -23.81
C THR A 593 8.10 6.06 -23.25
N TYR A 594 8.27 6.06 -21.93
CA TYR A 594 9.31 6.84 -21.26
C TYR A 594 10.35 5.89 -20.66
N LEU A 595 11.60 6.10 -21.04
CA LEU A 595 12.73 5.29 -20.58
C LEU A 595 13.75 6.17 -19.85
N PRO A 596 14.43 5.65 -18.81
CA PRO A 596 15.57 6.34 -18.20
C PRO A 596 16.62 6.67 -19.26
N GLU A 597 17.32 7.80 -19.10
CA GLU A 597 18.23 8.32 -20.14
C GLU A 597 19.24 7.27 -20.62
N LEU A 598 19.81 6.49 -19.69
CA LEU A 598 20.75 5.42 -20.02
C LEU A 598 20.11 4.34 -20.89
N VAL A 599 18.90 3.89 -20.53
CA VAL A 599 18.17 2.84 -21.25
C VAL A 599 17.75 3.35 -22.62
N PHE A 600 17.20 4.57 -22.68
CA PHE A 600 16.80 5.22 -23.92
C PHE A 600 17.97 5.27 -24.92
N LYS A 601 19.15 5.73 -24.49
CA LYS A 601 20.33 5.82 -25.36
C LYS A 601 20.76 4.46 -25.91
N GLU A 602 20.87 3.45 -25.06
CA GLU A 602 21.29 2.10 -25.47
C GLU A 602 20.28 1.46 -26.44
N VAL A 603 18.97 1.61 -26.17
CA VAL A 603 17.91 1.13 -27.07
C VAL A 603 17.98 1.84 -28.42
N MET A 604 18.01 3.17 -28.43
CA MET A 604 18.04 3.94 -29.68
C MET A 604 19.32 3.70 -30.48
N TYR A 605 20.46 3.55 -29.82
CA TYR A 605 21.72 3.18 -30.46
C TYR A 605 21.62 1.81 -31.15
N ALA A 606 21.08 0.80 -30.45
CA ALA A 606 20.89 -0.53 -31.02
C ALA A 606 19.88 -0.56 -32.18
N VAL A 607 18.80 0.23 -32.09
CA VAL A 607 17.77 0.35 -33.15
C VAL A 607 18.36 0.93 -34.44
N PHE A 608 19.16 1.99 -34.34
CA PHE A 608 19.74 2.68 -35.50
C PHE A 608 21.12 2.15 -35.92
N ASN A 609 21.65 1.10 -35.28
CA ASN A 609 23.01 0.60 -35.53
C ASN A 609 23.28 0.26 -37.01
N LYS A 610 22.27 -0.23 -37.74
CA LYS A 610 22.37 -0.57 -39.18
C LYS A 610 22.06 0.61 -40.12
N HIS A 611 21.65 1.76 -39.59
CA HIS A 611 21.16 2.93 -40.34
C HIS A 611 21.81 4.22 -39.84
N GLN A 612 23.14 4.24 -39.78
CA GLN A 612 23.92 5.39 -39.25
C GLN A 612 23.88 6.63 -40.16
N ASP A 613 23.42 6.46 -41.40
CA ASP A 613 23.24 7.52 -42.40
C ASP A 613 21.91 8.28 -42.24
N ILE A 614 20.96 7.74 -41.48
CA ILE A 614 19.68 8.40 -41.19
C ILE A 614 19.93 9.64 -40.33
N LYS A 615 19.45 10.78 -40.81
CA LYS A 615 19.48 12.05 -40.07
C LYS A 615 18.23 12.17 -39.22
N LEU A 616 18.45 12.39 -37.92
CA LEU A 616 17.39 12.68 -36.96
C LEU A 616 17.13 14.20 -36.91
N HIS A 617 15.87 14.58 -36.91
CA HIS A 617 15.37 15.94 -36.85
C HIS A 617 14.40 16.08 -35.67
N ASN A 618 14.38 17.23 -35.01
CA ASN A 618 13.34 17.52 -34.02
C ASN A 618 12.17 18.25 -34.69
N VAL A 619 10.97 17.68 -34.62
CA VAL A 619 9.74 18.24 -35.18
C VAL A 619 8.64 18.12 -34.13
N GLN A 620 8.08 19.26 -33.72
CA GLN A 620 6.99 19.31 -32.72
C GLN A 620 7.31 18.49 -31.46
N ASP A 621 8.52 18.66 -30.91
CA ASP A 621 9.02 17.96 -29.72
C ASP A 621 9.25 16.44 -29.87
N PHE A 622 9.13 15.92 -31.08
CA PHE A 622 9.48 14.54 -31.42
C PHE A 622 10.78 14.45 -32.21
N THR A 623 11.56 13.41 -31.95
CA THR A 623 12.68 13.04 -32.81
C THR A 623 12.15 12.24 -34.00
N CYS A 624 12.39 12.72 -35.21
CA CYS A 624 11.85 12.16 -36.45
C CYS A 624 12.92 11.98 -37.52
N PHE A 625 12.64 11.12 -38.50
CA PHE A 625 13.51 10.82 -39.61
C PHE A 625 12.72 10.48 -40.87
N GLN A 626 13.33 10.72 -42.02
CA GLN A 626 12.74 10.35 -43.30
C GLN A 626 13.15 8.93 -43.67
N TYR A 627 12.17 8.10 -44.02
CA TYR A 627 12.40 6.74 -44.50
C TYR A 627 11.31 6.35 -45.49
N SER A 628 11.70 5.87 -46.67
CA SER A 628 10.76 5.52 -47.76
C SER A 628 10.48 4.01 -47.86
N GLY A 629 11.23 3.18 -47.13
CA GLY A 629 11.02 1.73 -47.08
C GLY A 629 10.01 1.30 -46.02
N SER A 630 9.80 -0.02 -45.90
CA SER A 630 9.03 -0.60 -44.78
C SER A 630 9.85 -0.56 -43.50
N ILE A 631 9.34 0.12 -42.47
CA ILE A 631 10.01 0.19 -41.16
C ILE A 631 10.12 -1.20 -40.50
N ASP A 632 9.10 -2.05 -40.62
CA ASP A 632 9.10 -3.40 -40.06
C ASP A 632 10.13 -4.33 -40.72
N GLY A 633 10.46 -4.09 -42.00
CA GLY A 633 11.51 -4.83 -42.70
C GLY A 633 12.92 -4.32 -42.45
N ALA A 634 13.05 -3.09 -41.92
CA ALA A 634 14.32 -2.38 -41.84
C ALA A 634 14.87 -2.24 -40.42
N PHE A 635 14.00 -2.12 -39.42
CA PHE A 635 14.37 -1.86 -38.03
C PHE A 635 14.09 -3.09 -37.15
N PRO A 636 14.86 -3.28 -36.06
CA PRO A 636 14.76 -4.47 -35.24
C PRO A 636 13.58 -4.45 -34.27
N THR A 637 12.96 -5.61 -34.01
CA THR A 637 12.03 -5.78 -32.89
C THR A 637 12.75 -5.54 -31.55
N ILE A 638 12.10 -4.82 -30.65
CA ILE A 638 12.51 -4.63 -29.25
C ILE A 638 11.73 -5.62 -28.40
N THR A 639 12.38 -6.33 -27.48
CA THR A 639 11.68 -7.24 -26.56
C THR A 639 12.01 -6.88 -25.12
N PHE A 640 10.98 -6.56 -24.34
CA PHE A 640 11.07 -6.36 -22.89
C PHE A 640 10.75 -7.68 -22.19
N HIS A 641 11.66 -8.18 -21.37
CA HIS A 641 11.49 -9.44 -20.65
C HIS A 641 11.15 -9.20 -19.18
N PHE A 642 10.17 -9.92 -18.65
CA PHE A 642 9.64 -9.76 -17.29
C PHE A 642 9.73 -11.06 -16.49
N GLU A 643 9.25 -11.05 -15.24
CA GLU A 643 9.13 -12.26 -14.43
C GLU A 643 8.19 -13.29 -15.07
N ASP A 644 8.40 -14.56 -14.70
CA ASP A 644 7.64 -15.72 -15.21
C ASP A 644 7.73 -15.92 -16.73
N ASP A 645 8.86 -15.52 -17.33
CA ASP A 645 9.19 -15.64 -18.76
C ASP A 645 8.14 -14.96 -19.67
N LEU A 646 7.48 -13.92 -19.17
CA LEU A 646 6.62 -13.06 -19.97
C LEU A 646 7.47 -12.07 -20.76
N ALA A 647 7.23 -11.98 -22.06
CA ALA A 647 7.92 -11.06 -22.96
C ALA A 647 6.90 -10.13 -23.64
N LEU A 648 7.25 -8.85 -23.76
CA LEU A 648 6.53 -7.89 -24.60
C LEU A 648 7.38 -7.63 -25.85
N HIS A 649 6.90 -8.10 -27.00
CA HIS A 649 7.49 -7.81 -28.29
C HIS A 649 6.93 -6.49 -28.80
N VAL A 650 7.82 -5.56 -29.14
CA VAL A 650 7.49 -4.23 -29.67
C VAL A 650 8.09 -4.12 -31.06
N TYR A 651 7.21 -4.10 -32.06
CA TYR A 651 7.57 -4.03 -33.48
C TYR A 651 7.87 -2.58 -33.92
N PRO A 652 8.60 -2.37 -35.02
CA PRO A 652 8.93 -1.02 -35.51
C PRO A 652 7.75 -0.06 -35.65
N HIS A 653 6.60 -0.53 -36.15
CA HIS A 653 5.39 0.29 -36.22
C HIS A 653 4.72 0.60 -34.85
N GLU A 654 5.20 0.02 -33.76
CA GLU A 654 4.73 0.24 -32.38
C GLU A 654 5.65 1.17 -31.58
N TYR A 655 6.87 1.44 -32.08
CA TYR A 655 7.77 2.43 -31.49
C TYR A 655 8.17 3.56 -32.47
N PHE A 656 7.73 3.48 -33.73
CA PHE A 656 7.71 4.58 -34.68
C PHE A 656 6.29 4.89 -35.13
N PHE A 657 5.95 6.17 -35.25
CA PHE A 657 4.66 6.62 -35.74
C PHE A 657 4.83 7.58 -36.92
N PRO A 658 3.92 7.58 -37.90
CA PRO A 658 3.98 8.49 -39.04
C PRO A 658 3.63 9.93 -38.61
N ASN A 659 4.40 10.91 -39.10
CA ASN A 659 4.12 12.33 -38.98
C ASN A 659 4.44 13.02 -40.30
N ASN A 660 3.40 13.36 -41.07
CA ASN A 660 3.52 13.82 -42.46
C ASN A 660 4.35 12.81 -43.31
N ASP A 661 5.40 13.28 -43.98
CA ASP A 661 6.27 12.46 -44.83
C ASP A 661 7.45 11.80 -44.07
N MET A 662 7.38 11.71 -42.74
CA MET A 662 8.43 11.19 -41.86
C MET A 662 7.89 10.20 -40.83
N TYR A 663 8.81 9.48 -40.19
CA TYR A 663 8.54 8.68 -39.00
C TYR A 663 9.15 9.33 -37.77
N CYS A 664 8.42 9.34 -36.66
CA CYS A 664 8.85 9.87 -35.38
C CYS A 664 8.99 8.77 -34.33
N VAL A 665 9.92 8.95 -33.41
CA VAL A 665 10.21 8.03 -32.31
C VAL A 665 9.15 8.15 -31.23
N GLY A 666 8.46 7.05 -30.93
CA GLY A 666 7.44 6.95 -29.87
C GLY A 666 8.02 6.80 -28.46
N PHE A 667 9.34 6.85 -28.31
CA PHE A 667 10.07 6.76 -27.06
C PHE A 667 10.64 8.12 -26.66
N GLN A 668 10.59 8.43 -25.38
CA GLN A 668 11.06 9.69 -24.81
C GLN A 668 11.99 9.45 -23.61
N ASN A 669 12.82 10.45 -23.29
CA ASN A 669 13.64 10.43 -22.09
C ASN A 669 12.79 10.75 -20.84
N GLY A 670 12.66 9.76 -19.95
CA GLY A 670 11.84 9.83 -18.72
C GLY A 670 12.35 10.81 -17.66
N ALA A 671 13.59 11.31 -17.77
CA ALA A 671 14.12 12.30 -16.83
C ALA A 671 13.30 13.61 -16.81
N LEU A 672 12.66 13.96 -17.93
CA LEU A 672 11.87 15.20 -18.10
C LEU A 672 10.51 15.18 -17.38
N GLN A 673 9.99 13.99 -17.03
CA GLN A 673 8.66 13.82 -16.43
C GLN A 673 8.69 13.66 -14.90
N SER A 674 9.85 13.38 -14.29
CA SER A 674 9.92 13.15 -12.85
C SER A 674 10.09 14.46 -12.06
N LYS A 675 9.10 14.83 -11.25
CA LYS A 675 9.24 15.96 -10.29
C LYS A 675 10.30 15.72 -9.21
N ASP A 676 10.64 14.46 -8.98
CA ASP A 676 11.60 13.99 -7.97
C ASP A 676 13.02 13.73 -8.53
N GLY A 677 13.24 13.85 -9.85
CA GLY A 677 14.51 13.44 -10.48
C GLY A 677 14.76 11.92 -10.44
N LYS A 678 13.70 11.10 -10.43
CA LYS A 678 13.78 9.64 -10.41
C LYS A 678 13.55 9.06 -11.80
N ASP A 679 14.45 8.17 -12.20
CA ASP A 679 14.34 7.37 -13.42
C ASP A 679 13.05 6.53 -13.42
N ILE A 680 12.18 6.76 -14.40
CA ILE A 680 10.92 6.04 -14.61
C ILE A 680 11.00 5.21 -15.89
N VAL A 681 10.50 3.98 -15.85
CA VAL A 681 10.20 3.16 -17.03
C VAL A 681 8.68 3.07 -17.13
N LEU A 682 8.09 3.67 -18.16
CA LEU A 682 6.65 3.67 -18.41
C LEU A 682 6.41 3.20 -19.84
N LEU A 683 5.62 2.15 -20.01
CA LEU A 683 5.21 1.60 -21.30
C LEU A 683 3.80 2.09 -21.62
N GLY A 684 3.73 2.99 -22.60
CA GLY A 684 2.50 3.64 -23.06
C GLY A 684 1.70 2.83 -24.08
N ASP A 685 0.58 3.38 -24.55
CA ASP A 685 -0.34 2.69 -25.45
C ASP A 685 0.29 2.28 -26.80
N LEU A 686 1.27 3.00 -27.32
CA LEU A 686 1.92 2.69 -28.60
C LEU A 686 2.54 1.28 -28.59
N VAL A 687 3.20 0.92 -27.49
CA VAL A 687 3.84 -0.40 -27.33
C VAL A 687 2.88 -1.48 -26.82
N LEU A 688 1.69 -1.07 -26.34
CA LEU A 688 0.60 -1.96 -25.95
C LEU A 688 -0.42 -2.16 -27.10
N SER A 689 -0.26 -1.44 -28.21
CA SER A 689 -1.06 -1.59 -29.42
C SER A 689 -0.96 -3.01 -29.97
N ASN A 690 -2.07 -3.53 -30.50
CA ASN A 690 -2.18 -4.91 -30.98
C ASN A 690 -1.75 -5.96 -29.94
N LYS A 691 -1.87 -5.63 -28.64
CA LYS A 691 -1.74 -6.57 -27.53
C LYS A 691 -3.05 -6.64 -26.78
N LEU A 692 -3.50 -7.87 -26.50
CA LEU A 692 -4.54 -8.06 -25.50
C LEU A 692 -3.89 -8.07 -24.12
N VAL A 693 -4.11 -7.03 -23.33
CA VAL A 693 -3.60 -6.87 -21.98
C VAL A 693 -4.69 -7.23 -20.97
N VAL A 694 -4.40 -8.12 -20.01
CA VAL A 694 -5.32 -8.59 -18.97
C VAL A 694 -4.79 -8.19 -17.60
N TYR A 695 -5.62 -7.51 -16.83
CA TYR A 695 -5.36 -7.06 -15.47
C TYR A 695 -6.20 -7.90 -14.52
N ASP A 696 -5.57 -8.71 -13.68
CA ASP A 696 -6.22 -9.53 -12.67
C ASP A 696 -5.80 -9.07 -11.27
N LEU A 697 -6.60 -8.15 -10.70
CA LEU A 697 -6.33 -7.56 -9.40
C LEU A 697 -6.76 -8.49 -8.25
N GLU A 698 -7.52 -9.55 -8.53
CA GLU A 698 -7.87 -10.57 -7.54
C GLU A 698 -6.66 -11.46 -7.24
N ASN A 699 -5.87 -11.77 -8.28
CA ASN A 699 -4.65 -12.57 -8.18
C ASN A 699 -3.36 -11.73 -8.15
N GLN A 700 -3.46 -10.41 -8.30
CA GLN A 700 -2.33 -9.46 -8.33
C GLN A 700 -1.33 -9.79 -9.46
N VAL A 701 -1.87 -10.02 -10.67
CA VAL A 701 -1.08 -10.31 -11.87
C VAL A 701 -1.57 -9.48 -13.05
N ILE A 702 -0.70 -9.25 -14.02
CA ILE A 702 -1.00 -8.64 -15.31
C ILE A 702 -0.36 -9.48 -16.42
N GLY A 703 -0.97 -9.52 -17.59
CA GLY A 703 -0.44 -10.29 -18.71
C GLY A 703 -0.79 -9.70 -20.05
N TRP A 704 -0.09 -10.16 -21.09
CA TRP A 704 -0.39 -9.75 -22.46
C TRP A 704 -0.03 -10.83 -23.50
N THR A 705 -0.62 -10.68 -24.68
CA THR A 705 -0.29 -11.48 -25.88
C THR A 705 -0.53 -10.64 -27.13
N ASP A 706 0.24 -10.90 -28.19
CA ASP A 706 -0.06 -10.37 -29.52
C ASP A 706 -1.49 -10.77 -29.91
N TYR A 707 -2.28 -9.79 -30.35
CA TYR A 707 -3.68 -9.99 -30.68
C TYR A 707 -4.19 -9.01 -31.73
N ASN A 708 -5.11 -9.48 -32.57
CA ASN A 708 -5.82 -8.61 -33.50
C ASN A 708 -6.92 -7.85 -32.75
N CYS A 709 -6.68 -6.59 -32.42
CA CYS A 709 -7.63 -5.78 -31.66
C CYS A 709 -8.89 -5.38 -32.45
N SER A 710 -8.94 -5.64 -33.76
CA SER A 710 -10.17 -5.57 -34.58
C SER A 710 -11.04 -6.85 -34.52
N SER A 711 -10.70 -7.82 -33.66
CA SER A 711 -11.41 -9.09 -33.55
C SER A 711 -12.38 -9.12 -32.35
N SER A 712 -12.47 -10.24 -31.65
CA SER A 712 -13.31 -10.39 -30.47
C SER A 712 -12.61 -11.24 -29.41
N ILE A 713 -12.99 -11.09 -28.15
CA ILE A 713 -12.51 -11.92 -27.04
C ILE A 713 -13.67 -12.70 -26.42
N LYS A 714 -13.37 -13.78 -25.69
CA LYS A 714 -14.37 -14.47 -24.88
C LYS A 714 -14.18 -14.20 -23.41
N ILE A 715 -15.25 -13.78 -22.75
CA ILE A 715 -15.31 -13.53 -21.32
C ILE A 715 -16.23 -14.54 -20.67
N LYS A 716 -15.83 -15.03 -19.51
CA LYS A 716 -16.65 -15.93 -18.71
C LYS A 716 -17.63 -15.15 -17.86
N ASP A 717 -18.90 -15.49 -17.98
CA ASP A 717 -19.93 -15.06 -17.04
C ASP A 717 -19.88 -15.93 -15.78
N ASP A 718 -19.60 -15.33 -14.63
CA ASP A 718 -19.50 -16.07 -13.38
C ASP A 718 -20.87 -16.54 -12.86
N LYS A 719 -21.96 -15.94 -13.38
CA LYS A 719 -23.33 -16.31 -12.99
C LYS A 719 -23.76 -17.65 -13.56
N THR A 720 -23.59 -17.82 -14.86
CA THR A 720 -24.03 -19.00 -15.61
C THR A 720 -22.89 -19.97 -15.89
N GLY A 721 -21.64 -19.52 -15.77
CA GLY A 721 -20.46 -20.25 -16.25
C GLY A 721 -20.32 -20.24 -17.77
N ALA A 722 -21.25 -19.59 -18.50
CA ALA A 722 -21.20 -19.45 -19.94
C ALA A 722 -20.04 -18.52 -20.35
N THR A 723 -19.66 -18.61 -21.61
CA THR A 723 -18.66 -17.74 -22.22
C THR A 723 -19.32 -16.93 -23.30
N TYR A 724 -19.14 -15.61 -23.26
CA TYR A 724 -19.71 -14.68 -24.21
C TYR A 724 -18.64 -13.93 -24.96
N THR A 725 -18.93 -13.62 -26.21
CA THR A 725 -18.07 -12.88 -27.13
C THR A 725 -18.25 -11.38 -26.92
N VAL A 726 -17.16 -10.66 -26.74
CA VAL A 726 -17.10 -9.19 -26.76
C VAL A 726 -16.32 -8.77 -28.00
N ASN A 727 -16.93 -7.94 -28.84
CA ASN A 727 -16.36 -7.52 -30.11
C ASN A 727 -15.54 -6.23 -29.95
N SER A 728 -14.67 -5.94 -30.91
CA SER A 728 -14.05 -4.63 -31.04
C SER A 728 -15.06 -3.56 -31.42
N HIS A 729 -14.86 -2.36 -30.89
CA HIS A 729 -15.65 -1.16 -31.18
C HIS A 729 -14.75 -0.05 -31.72
N ASP A 730 -15.34 0.84 -32.50
CA ASP A 730 -14.74 2.13 -32.83
C ASP A 730 -15.84 3.19 -32.75
N LEU A 731 -15.91 3.89 -31.62
CA LEU A 731 -16.79 5.03 -31.45
C LEU A 731 -16.24 6.18 -32.30
N SER A 732 -16.65 6.23 -33.57
CA SER A 732 -16.27 7.31 -34.47
C SER A 732 -16.65 8.66 -33.87
N SER A 733 -15.69 9.59 -33.84
CA SER A 733 -15.98 11.02 -33.81
C SER A 733 -16.95 11.32 -34.95
N GLY A 734 -18.14 11.83 -34.62
CA GLY A 734 -19.23 11.90 -35.58
C GLY A 734 -18.90 12.76 -36.81
N TRP A 735 -18.41 12.16 -37.89
CA TRP A 735 -18.89 12.51 -39.23
C TRP A 735 -20.27 11.86 -39.39
N ARG A 736 -21.26 12.39 -38.65
CA ARG A 736 -22.64 12.36 -39.14
C ARG A 736 -22.67 13.23 -40.38
N PHE A 737 -22.33 12.59 -41.48
CA PHE A 737 -22.40 13.06 -42.84
C PHE A 737 -23.63 13.97 -42.99
N HIS A 738 -23.38 15.20 -43.42
CA HIS A 738 -24.33 16.31 -43.61
C HIS A 738 -25.46 16.03 -44.62
N TRP A 739 -25.73 14.77 -44.98
CA TRP A 739 -26.72 14.38 -45.98
C TRP A 739 -28.13 14.83 -45.60
N HIS A 740 -28.52 14.88 -44.32
CA HIS A 740 -29.88 15.35 -44.01
C HIS A 740 -30.06 16.87 -44.13
N LYS A 741 -29.03 17.70 -43.96
CA LYS A 741 -29.15 19.14 -44.21
C LYS A 741 -29.07 19.47 -45.70
N SER A 742 -28.20 18.79 -46.45
CA SER A 742 -28.16 18.97 -47.91
C SER A 742 -29.39 18.39 -48.61
N LEU A 743 -29.95 17.27 -48.17
CA LEU A 743 -31.15 16.69 -48.77
C LEU A 743 -32.41 17.50 -48.42
N VAL A 744 -32.49 18.10 -47.21
CA VAL A 744 -33.58 19.03 -46.86
C VAL A 744 -33.43 20.36 -47.58
N LEU A 745 -32.21 20.90 -47.73
CA LEU A 745 -31.98 22.13 -48.50
C LEU A 745 -32.25 21.90 -50.00
N LEU A 746 -31.91 20.72 -50.53
CA LEU A 746 -32.16 20.33 -51.92
C LEU A 746 -33.63 19.98 -52.17
N LEU A 747 -34.34 19.39 -51.19
CA LEU A 747 -35.80 19.23 -51.24
C LEU A 747 -36.53 20.56 -51.13
N VAL A 748 -36.06 21.50 -50.30
CA VAL A 748 -36.65 22.84 -50.19
C VAL A 748 -36.39 23.66 -51.46
N THR A 749 -35.21 23.57 -52.08
CA THR A 749 -34.96 24.26 -53.35
C THR A 749 -35.71 23.62 -54.52
N VAL A 750 -35.87 22.29 -54.55
CA VAL A 750 -36.70 21.59 -55.55
C VAL A 750 -38.19 21.92 -55.37
N VAL A 751 -38.71 21.91 -54.14
CA VAL A 751 -40.12 22.28 -53.88
C VAL A 751 -40.38 23.76 -54.16
N CYS A 752 -39.43 24.66 -53.83
CA CYS A 752 -39.55 26.08 -54.17
C CYS A 752 -39.44 26.36 -55.68
N SER A 753 -38.72 25.54 -56.45
CA SER A 753 -38.65 25.69 -57.92
C SER A 753 -39.86 25.11 -58.65
N TYR A 754 -40.57 24.15 -58.06
CA TYR A 754 -41.88 23.68 -58.57
C TYR A 754 -43.06 24.62 -58.21
N LEU A 755 -42.89 25.55 -57.28
CA LEU A 755 -43.92 26.54 -56.89
C LEU A 755 -43.78 27.89 -57.62
N ILE A 756 -42.74 28.07 -58.45
CA ILE A 756 -42.45 29.31 -59.19
C ILE A 756 -42.55 29.10 -60.73
N CYS A 757 -43.03 27.93 -61.20
CA CYS A 757 -43.36 27.67 -62.61
C CYS A 757 -44.84 27.36 -62.81
#